data_AF-A0A1M3Q5U2-F1
#
_entry.id   AF-A0A1M3Q5U2-F1
#
_cell.length_a   1.000
_cell.length_b   1.000
_cell.length_c   1.000
_cell.angle_alpha   90.00
_cell.angle_beta   90.00
_cell.angle_gamma   90.00
#
_symmetry.space_group_name_H-M   'P 1'
#
loop_
_entity.id
_entity.type
_entity.pdbx_description
1 polymer ?
#
loop_
_entity_poly.entity_id
_entity_poly.type
_entity_poly.pdbx_seq_one_letter_code
_entity_poly.pdbx_strand_id
1 'polypeptide(L)'
;MGKAVKKEPIVSALEQYENQFQTVIDAANAFENHDGQGQKLLYVALEQVFAFGENIRHDAPTFEKFLDDRDKTLNKVTKENPYNALVELAFSEDRSKSWRSEISNVLRLASEIKVTEPLHKWLEKGGGISGRYAEAVRHFARPATQNAQRLRSSRLDMIASELKQSRIVKKALPGVTLADGFHRSLLFSEGGQTFLVHVRDEDDQKTIDKYLLEVAGKRTPDDHPLAARTLYPLFRAIDLIVGTCKPSSSSQLQLITIWNDTINEAPVTKLRFLSDAYSFTNATITLACSLPELDGRGQIVLELSDAETFRQLFEHDYQWSISADDQGVSILDDAKSQTRLTLRPIADYLDRKLRQGAKLGLRTRHFQATCTGMRASASNFEMAMALFKKANGAQLTADPTPKRLQWLSGGAMPEVGFTSAQGYSGLSYPFLEFAAPAAAIDPQMELSLADIAAFWKIAAAYGEDLAGYIANSDVADAAFCIDHVFADGDRFEYVSPMVLGVSMARTQVCEDFAPAPFPPPSPLPPLGSKATRLSHASKRSSEPRTRNYAMIDKNRRAKTSFPAIPSASGHAFGAFITSYLPDNAEHRKSRKFDFEWQLEWWRRMTAIPIHVVASNWTDEEVTASKELGLLAEHGGGITRAGPRILIENRIDCLKLLYASDFDWGIIMDDDAVLMQTESHNSSYRLFAEMAANGKAAYDGVDVFAPIYGRKVPFRKELNAIGNPYANNHVFNKSTDLKGSMIVVRNFEKEGRNPLLPDPSFRTHGEDTYLVLQAVSLGYSTMTCWNMVLEELSGESTFANGDDDRTEKMREGHELLVEKFGQFGLRMKPGSHTLDKKKFETFCWGAKRKQIKVRKPLL
;
A
#
# COMPACT_ATOMS: atom_id res chain seq x y z
N MET A 1 -50.34 29.76 63.20
CA MET A 1 -48.93 30.10 62.95
C MET A 1 -48.46 29.35 61.70
N GLY A 2 -48.49 29.99 60.53
CA GLY A 2 -47.93 29.43 59.30
C GLY A 2 -46.46 29.82 59.19
N LYS A 3 -45.55 28.84 59.23
CA LYS A 3 -44.11 29.08 58.96
C LYS A 3 -43.95 29.36 57.47
N ALA A 4 -43.54 30.58 57.15
CA ALA A 4 -43.12 30.97 55.82
C ALA A 4 -41.86 30.18 55.44
N VAL A 5 -41.96 29.33 54.43
CA VAL A 5 -40.82 28.70 53.76
C VAL A 5 -40.24 29.74 52.80
N LYS A 6 -39.02 30.21 53.06
CA LYS A 6 -38.25 31.02 52.11
C LYS A 6 -38.00 30.17 50.86
N LYS A 7 -38.53 30.61 49.71
CA LYS A 7 -38.09 30.11 48.40
C LYS A 7 -36.65 30.59 48.18
N GLU A 8 -35.69 29.69 48.24
CA GLU A 8 -34.37 29.95 47.66
C GLU A 8 -34.51 30.05 46.12
N PRO A 9 -33.85 31.02 45.48
CA PRO A 9 -33.89 31.16 44.03
C PRO A 9 -33.19 29.96 43.39
N ILE A 10 -33.86 29.32 42.43
CA ILE A 10 -33.27 28.29 41.57
C ILE A 10 -32.29 29.02 40.64
N VAL A 11 -31.01 29.10 41.05
CA VAL A 11 -29.92 29.62 40.21
C VAL A 11 -29.73 28.65 39.04
N SER A 12 -29.70 29.17 37.81
CA SER A 12 -29.52 28.34 36.61
C SER A 12 -28.14 27.67 36.64
N ALA A 13 -28.03 26.41 36.22
CA ALA A 13 -26.73 25.69 36.18
C ALA A 13 -25.67 26.47 35.38
N LEU A 14 -26.10 27.21 34.36
CA LEU A 14 -25.24 28.11 33.60
C LEU A 14 -24.68 29.24 34.48
N GLU A 15 -25.52 29.95 35.23
CA GLU A 15 -25.09 31.05 36.13
C GLU A 15 -24.07 30.56 37.17
N GLN A 16 -24.15 29.30 37.61
CA GLN A 16 -23.16 28.71 38.51
C GLN A 16 -21.80 28.54 37.83
N TYR A 17 -21.77 28.04 36.58
CA TYR A 17 -20.53 27.92 35.81
C TYR A 17 -19.97 29.29 35.42
N GLU A 18 -20.81 30.29 35.16
CA GLU A 18 -20.33 31.65 34.89
C GLU A 18 -19.64 32.28 36.11
N ASN A 19 -20.23 32.13 37.29
CA ASN A 19 -19.62 32.57 38.54
C ASN A 19 -18.31 31.82 38.84
N GLN A 20 -18.25 30.51 38.54
CA GLN A 20 -17.02 29.73 38.67
C GLN A 20 -15.96 30.13 37.64
N PHE A 21 -16.35 30.52 36.43
CA PHE A 21 -15.38 30.97 35.43
C PHE A 21 -14.83 32.36 35.74
N GLN A 22 -15.57 33.20 36.46
CA GLN A 22 -15.06 34.50 36.91
C GLN A 22 -13.82 34.34 37.81
N THR A 23 -13.75 33.30 38.64
CA THR A 23 -12.55 33.04 39.46
C THR A 23 -11.34 32.61 38.62
N VAL A 24 -11.56 31.98 37.47
CA VAL A 24 -10.53 31.68 36.47
C VAL A 24 -9.99 32.96 35.85
N ILE A 25 -10.88 33.87 35.45
CA ILE A 25 -10.54 35.19 34.89
C ILE A 25 -9.76 36.03 35.90
N ASP A 26 -10.20 36.08 37.15
CA ASP A 26 -9.53 36.84 38.20
C ASP A 26 -8.10 36.32 38.46
N ALA A 27 -7.90 34.99 38.45
CA ALA A 27 -6.59 34.38 38.59
C ALA A 27 -5.68 34.63 37.39
N ALA A 28 -6.21 34.59 36.16
CA ALA A 28 -5.46 34.91 34.95
C ALA A 28 -5.05 36.39 34.91
N ASN A 29 -5.97 37.30 35.25
CA ASN A 29 -5.70 38.73 35.38
C ASN A 29 -4.64 39.02 36.47
N ALA A 30 -4.68 38.31 37.60
CA ALA A 30 -3.67 38.46 38.64
C ALA A 30 -2.26 38.10 38.12
N PHE A 31 -2.15 37.05 37.30
CA PHE A 31 -0.91 36.68 36.61
C PHE A 31 -0.47 37.73 35.60
N GLU A 32 -1.38 38.24 34.77
CA GLU A 32 -1.03 39.19 33.70
C GLU A 32 -0.60 40.56 34.22
N ASN A 33 -1.07 40.96 35.41
CA ASN A 33 -0.77 42.27 36.01
C ASN A 33 0.50 42.31 36.89
N HIS A 34 1.23 41.20 37.09
CA HIS A 34 2.37 41.14 38.01
C HIS A 34 3.66 40.58 37.36
N ASP A 35 4.55 41.49 36.96
CA ASP A 35 5.82 41.17 36.25
C ASP A 35 6.90 40.45 37.09
N GLY A 36 6.71 40.28 38.40
CA GLY A 36 7.72 39.72 39.31
C GLY A 36 7.44 38.33 39.92
N GLN A 37 6.21 37.81 39.79
CA GLN A 37 5.80 36.51 40.37
C GLN A 37 5.18 35.56 39.33
N GLY A 38 5.51 35.78 38.05
CA GLY A 38 4.81 35.23 36.90
C GLY A 38 4.57 33.71 36.93
N GLN A 39 5.52 32.89 37.36
CA GLN A 39 5.35 31.43 37.30
C GLN A 39 4.38 30.87 38.36
N LYS A 40 4.42 31.38 39.60
CA LYS A 40 3.52 30.91 40.67
C LYS A 40 2.07 31.32 40.39
N LEU A 41 1.87 32.57 39.97
CA LEU A 41 0.55 33.07 39.60
C LEU A 41 0.02 32.38 38.34
N LEU A 42 0.88 32.07 37.37
CA LEU A 42 0.50 31.27 36.21
C LEU A 42 0.02 29.88 36.64
N TYR A 43 0.72 29.20 37.55
CA TYR A 43 0.29 27.87 37.99
C TYR A 43 -1.03 27.89 38.74
N VAL A 44 -1.29 28.93 39.54
CA VAL A 44 -2.60 29.13 40.17
C VAL A 44 -3.69 29.32 39.11
N ALA A 45 -3.44 30.17 38.11
CA ALA A 45 -4.40 30.38 37.01
C ALA A 45 -4.66 29.08 36.23
N LEU A 46 -3.61 28.32 35.89
CA LEU A 46 -3.73 27.05 35.18
C LEU A 46 -4.46 25.98 36.00
N GLU A 47 -4.27 25.96 37.32
CA GLU A 47 -4.98 25.06 38.21
C GLU A 47 -6.49 25.36 38.25
N GLN A 48 -6.86 26.65 38.23
CA GLN A 48 -8.27 27.06 38.12
C GLN A 48 -8.86 26.72 36.75
N VAL A 49 -8.13 26.97 35.64
CA VAL A 49 -8.56 26.58 34.29
C VAL A 49 -8.75 25.05 34.20
N PHE A 50 -7.83 24.28 34.78
CA PHE A 50 -7.89 22.83 34.79
C PHE A 50 -9.10 22.32 35.56
N ALA A 51 -9.30 22.79 36.79
CA ALA A 51 -10.42 22.40 37.65
C ALA A 51 -11.78 22.75 37.02
N PHE A 52 -11.89 23.96 36.44
CA PHE A 52 -13.09 24.36 35.72
C PHE A 52 -13.37 23.47 34.51
N GLY A 53 -12.34 23.21 33.70
CA GLY A 53 -12.45 22.35 32.51
C GLY A 53 -12.83 20.91 32.85
N GLU A 54 -12.27 20.35 33.93
CA GLU A 54 -12.64 19.02 34.42
C GLU A 54 -14.09 18.97 34.89
N ASN A 55 -14.62 20.04 35.50
CA ASN A 55 -16.00 20.11 35.97
C ASN A 55 -17.00 20.29 34.80
N ILE A 56 -16.82 21.31 33.96
CA ILE A 56 -17.82 21.69 32.94
C ILE A 56 -17.92 20.67 31.79
N ARG A 57 -16.85 19.93 31.48
CA ARG A 57 -16.85 18.93 30.40
C ARG A 57 -17.77 17.73 30.68
N HIS A 58 -18.18 17.51 31.92
CA HIS A 58 -19.12 16.46 32.29
C HIS A 58 -20.58 16.82 31.95
N ASP A 59 -20.86 18.09 31.69
CA ASP A 59 -22.16 18.61 31.26
C ASP A 59 -22.04 19.26 29.87
N ALA A 60 -21.94 18.42 28.83
CA ALA A 60 -21.71 18.87 27.45
C ALA A 60 -22.75 19.89 26.92
N PRO A 61 -24.08 19.76 27.20
CA PRO A 61 -25.06 20.78 26.82
C PRO A 61 -24.83 22.14 27.48
N THR A 62 -24.51 22.16 28.78
CA THR A 62 -24.21 23.41 29.49
C THR A 62 -22.88 24.01 29.03
N PHE A 63 -21.89 23.16 28.69
CA PHE A 63 -20.62 23.62 28.13
C PHE A 63 -20.77 24.25 26.75
N GLU A 64 -21.58 23.64 25.87
CA GLU A 64 -21.88 24.19 24.55
C GLU A 64 -22.55 25.57 24.67
N LYS A 65 -23.54 25.70 25.56
CA LYS A 65 -24.20 26.97 25.84
C LYS A 65 -23.26 28.02 26.44
N PHE A 66 -22.40 27.62 27.38
CA PHE A 66 -21.40 28.49 28.00
C PHE A 66 -20.41 29.07 26.99
N LEU A 67 -20.02 28.28 25.97
CA LEU A 67 -19.14 28.71 24.89
C LEU A 67 -19.88 29.59 23.87
N ASP A 68 -21.11 29.23 23.51
CA ASP A 68 -21.94 30.00 22.56
C ASP A 68 -22.20 31.42 23.07
N ASP A 69 -22.45 31.61 24.38
CA ASP A 69 -22.62 32.93 25.01
C ASP A 69 -21.34 33.81 24.96
N ARG A 70 -20.21 33.24 24.51
CA ARG A 70 -18.88 33.88 24.42
C ARG A 70 -18.28 33.79 23.01
N ASP A 71 -19.12 33.61 21.99
CA ASP A 71 -18.73 33.50 20.58
C ASP A 71 -17.71 32.38 20.29
N LYS A 72 -17.73 31.30 21.09
CA LYS A 72 -16.90 30.10 20.89
C LYS A 72 -17.78 28.91 20.53
N THR A 73 -17.35 28.11 19.55
CA THR A 73 -18.10 26.92 19.13
C THR A 73 -17.50 25.64 19.69
N LEU A 74 -18.34 24.72 20.17
CA LEU A 74 -17.96 23.36 20.56
C LEU A 74 -17.76 22.45 19.32
N ASN A 75 -16.74 22.75 18.51
CA ASN A 75 -16.40 21.96 17.32
C ASN A 75 -15.61 20.68 17.69
N LYS A 76 -15.32 19.81 16.70
CA LYS A 76 -14.59 18.54 16.93
C LYS A 76 -13.26 18.75 17.69
N VAL A 77 -12.53 19.81 17.39
CA VAL A 77 -11.23 20.11 17.99
C VAL A 77 -11.39 20.56 19.45
N THR A 78 -12.41 21.36 19.76
CA THR A 78 -12.75 21.78 21.13
C THR A 78 -13.37 20.65 21.95
N LYS A 79 -14.11 19.73 21.31
CA LYS A 79 -14.60 18.51 21.97
C LYS A 79 -13.47 17.57 22.38
N GLU A 80 -12.45 17.42 21.52
CA GLU A 80 -11.26 16.62 21.82
C GLU A 80 -10.32 17.30 22.82
N ASN A 81 -10.29 18.63 22.87
CA ASN A 81 -9.53 19.40 23.84
C ASN A 81 -10.31 20.65 24.31
N PRO A 82 -11.07 20.57 25.41
CA PRO A 82 -11.87 21.69 25.91
C PRO A 82 -11.02 22.89 26.32
N TYR A 83 -9.76 22.65 26.71
CA TYR A 83 -8.84 23.70 27.14
C TYR A 83 -8.46 24.67 26.03
N ASN A 84 -8.59 24.29 24.75
CA ASN A 84 -8.36 25.21 23.64
C ASN A 84 -9.25 26.45 23.72
N ALA A 85 -10.53 26.29 24.09
CA ALA A 85 -11.45 27.40 24.24
C ALA A 85 -11.29 28.07 25.61
N LEU A 86 -11.09 27.29 26.68
CA LEU A 86 -11.00 27.83 28.03
C LEU A 86 -9.75 28.69 28.26
N VAL A 87 -8.60 28.28 27.73
CA VAL A 87 -7.35 29.08 27.79
C VAL A 87 -7.48 30.36 26.95
N GLU A 88 -8.18 30.28 25.83
CA GLU A 88 -8.44 31.46 24.99
C GLU A 88 -9.39 32.46 25.67
N LEU A 89 -10.36 31.98 26.43
CA LEU A 89 -11.27 32.82 27.21
C LEU A 89 -10.64 33.35 28.50
N ALA A 90 -9.70 32.62 29.11
CA ALA A 90 -9.10 32.97 30.38
C ALA A 90 -7.98 34.02 30.28
N PHE A 91 -7.18 34.00 29.20
CA PHE A 91 -5.97 34.83 29.07
C PHE A 91 -6.10 35.86 27.93
N SER A 92 -5.43 37.01 28.06
CA SER A 92 -5.46 38.10 27.08
C SER A 92 -5.01 37.68 25.68
N GLU A 93 -5.56 38.36 24.66
CA GLU A 93 -5.15 38.18 23.27
C GLU A 93 -3.70 38.57 23.00
N ASP A 94 -3.07 39.38 23.87
CA ASP A 94 -1.66 39.78 23.79
C ASP A 94 -0.71 38.58 23.94
N ARG A 95 -1.19 37.45 24.49
CA ARG A 95 -0.44 36.20 24.52
C ARG A 95 -0.50 35.50 23.16
N SER A 96 0.67 35.07 22.67
CA SER A 96 0.78 34.42 21.36
C SER A 96 -0.10 33.17 21.25
N LYS A 97 -0.59 32.89 20.03
CA LYS A 97 -1.36 31.67 19.74
C LYS A 97 -0.56 30.39 20.03
N SER A 98 0.77 30.43 19.84
CA SER A 98 1.66 29.30 20.17
C SER A 98 1.61 28.97 21.66
N TRP A 99 1.77 29.99 22.50
CA TRP A 99 1.77 29.84 23.95
C TRP A 99 0.44 29.31 24.49
N ARG A 100 -0.69 29.84 24.00
CA ARG A 100 -2.04 29.34 24.36
C ARG A 100 -2.23 27.88 23.92
N SER A 101 -1.69 27.49 22.76
CA SER A 101 -1.73 26.11 22.27
C SER A 101 -0.84 25.16 23.09
N GLU A 102 0.34 25.60 23.51
CA GLU A 102 1.23 24.82 24.39
C GLU A 102 0.53 24.48 25.70
N ILE A 103 -0.05 25.48 26.35
CA ILE A 103 -0.80 25.31 27.61
C ILE A 103 -2.00 24.40 27.42
N SER A 104 -2.80 24.60 26.37
CA SER A 104 -3.98 23.78 26.11
C SER A 104 -3.62 22.30 25.92
N ASN A 105 -2.47 21.99 25.32
CA ASN A 105 -1.99 20.61 25.16
C ASN A 105 -1.45 20.02 26.47
N VAL A 106 -0.80 20.84 27.32
CA VAL A 106 -0.35 20.40 28.65
C VAL A 106 -1.53 20.09 29.57
N LEU A 107 -2.57 20.93 29.58
CA LEU A 107 -3.79 20.70 30.36
C LEU A 107 -4.54 19.45 29.86
N ARG A 108 -4.60 19.27 28.54
CA ARG A 108 -5.15 18.05 27.94
C ARG A 108 -4.39 16.80 28.39
N LEU A 109 -3.06 16.84 28.37
CA LEU A 109 -2.23 15.71 28.84
C LEU A 109 -2.54 15.40 30.30
N ALA A 110 -2.56 16.42 31.17
CA ALA A 110 -2.86 16.25 32.59
C ALA A 110 -4.24 15.59 32.82
N SER A 111 -5.22 15.98 32.01
CA SER A 111 -6.57 15.43 32.04
C SER A 111 -6.62 13.97 31.57
N GLU A 112 -5.96 13.64 30.46
CA GLU A 112 -5.97 12.27 29.90
C GLU A 112 -5.24 11.27 30.80
N ILE A 113 -4.12 11.66 31.41
CA ILE A 113 -3.37 10.81 32.34
C ILE A 113 -3.96 10.80 33.76
N LYS A 114 -5.03 11.57 33.99
CA LYS A 114 -5.76 11.68 35.27
C LYS A 114 -4.83 11.99 36.44
N VAL A 115 -4.10 13.10 36.35
CA VAL A 115 -3.20 13.56 37.41
C VAL A 115 -3.96 13.64 38.75
N THR A 116 -3.47 12.94 39.77
CA THR A 116 -4.10 12.86 41.11
C THR A 116 -3.51 13.86 42.10
N GLU A 117 -2.35 14.45 41.79
CA GLU A 117 -1.74 15.52 42.59
C GLU A 117 -2.18 16.91 42.09
N PRO A 118 -2.09 17.97 42.93
CA PRO A 118 -2.35 19.34 42.49
C PRO A 118 -1.54 19.71 41.24
N LEU A 119 -2.17 20.39 40.27
CA LEU A 119 -1.60 20.62 38.94
C LEU A 119 -0.25 21.36 39.03
N HIS A 120 -0.13 22.32 39.95
CA HIS A 120 1.12 23.05 40.17
C HIS A 120 2.29 22.12 40.54
N LYS A 121 2.07 21.11 41.41
CA LYS A 121 3.11 20.14 41.79
C LYS A 121 3.49 19.23 40.63
N TRP A 122 2.50 18.83 39.83
CA TRP A 122 2.73 18.01 38.65
C TRP A 122 3.55 18.75 37.58
N LEU A 123 3.27 20.04 37.38
CA LEU A 123 4.05 20.91 36.50
C LEU A 123 5.48 21.08 37.00
N GLU A 124 5.68 21.35 38.30
CA GLU A 124 7.02 21.49 38.91
C GLU A 124 7.88 20.23 38.73
N LYS A 125 7.33 19.05 39.03
CA LYS A 125 8.03 17.76 38.86
C LYS A 125 8.39 17.45 37.40
N GLY A 126 7.65 18.03 36.45
CA GLY A 126 7.78 17.77 35.02
C GLY A 126 8.69 18.72 34.26
N GLY A 127 9.47 19.57 34.95
CA GLY A 127 10.26 20.61 34.29
C GLY A 127 9.41 21.78 33.78
N GLY A 128 8.27 22.03 34.42
CA GLY A 128 7.33 23.11 34.07
C GLY A 128 6.53 22.85 32.80
N ILE A 129 5.93 23.92 32.26
CA ILE A 129 5.08 23.86 31.06
C ILE A 129 5.85 23.31 29.86
N SER A 130 7.10 23.73 29.67
CA SER A 130 7.94 23.29 28.53
C SER A 130 8.23 21.78 28.58
N GLY A 131 8.60 21.25 29.75
CA GLY A 131 8.85 19.82 29.92
C GLY A 131 7.59 18.97 29.71
N ARG A 132 6.45 19.39 30.27
CA ARG A 132 5.16 18.72 30.06
C ARG A 132 4.64 18.88 28.63
N TYR A 133 4.95 19.96 27.94
CA TYR A 133 4.58 20.15 26.55
C TYR A 133 5.34 19.15 25.64
N ALA A 134 6.63 18.91 25.91
CA ALA A 134 7.39 17.89 25.18
C ALA A 134 6.80 16.48 25.37
N GLU A 135 6.30 16.17 26.58
CA GLU A 135 5.56 14.93 26.84
C GLU A 135 4.22 14.90 26.10
N ALA A 136 3.47 16.00 26.09
CA ALA A 136 2.19 16.11 25.38
C ALA A 136 2.37 15.92 23.87
N VAL A 137 3.42 16.50 23.29
CA VAL A 137 3.74 16.33 21.86
C VAL A 137 4.03 14.86 21.54
N ARG A 138 4.73 14.12 22.42
CA ARG A 138 4.97 12.68 22.23
C ARG A 138 3.68 11.86 22.37
N HIS A 139 2.85 12.21 23.36
CA HIS A 139 1.60 11.52 23.65
C HIS A 139 0.57 11.70 22.52
N PHE A 140 0.48 12.91 21.96
CA PHE A 140 -0.46 13.28 20.90
C PHE A 140 0.13 13.19 19.49
N ALA A 141 1.37 12.69 19.33
CA ALA A 141 1.98 12.52 18.02
C ALA A 141 1.16 11.54 17.16
N ARG A 142 0.85 11.94 15.92
CA ARG A 142 0.12 11.09 14.97
C ARG A 142 0.91 9.80 14.68
N PRO A 143 0.24 8.66 14.41
CA PRO A 143 0.89 7.39 14.06
C PRO A 143 1.92 7.51 12.92
N ALA A 144 1.66 8.39 11.94
CA ALA A 144 2.59 8.65 10.84
C ALA A 144 3.93 9.26 11.29
N THR A 145 3.92 10.15 12.29
CA THR A 145 5.13 10.77 12.84
C THR A 145 5.90 9.77 13.71
N GLN A 146 5.19 8.93 14.48
CA GLN A 146 5.80 7.84 15.24
C GLN A 146 6.41 6.78 14.31
N ASN A 147 5.75 6.44 13.21
CA ASN A 147 6.26 5.49 12.22
C ASN A 147 7.48 6.04 11.47
N ALA A 148 7.47 7.32 11.09
CA ALA A 148 8.62 7.96 10.46
C ALA A 148 9.83 8.00 11.41
N GLN A 149 9.60 8.28 12.71
CA GLN A 149 10.67 8.29 13.71
C GLN A 149 11.18 6.87 14.01
N ARG A 150 10.30 5.87 14.11
CA ARG A 150 10.68 4.46 14.25
C ARG A 150 11.46 3.95 13.04
N LEU A 151 11.01 4.26 11.83
CA LEU A 151 11.69 3.89 10.58
C LEU A 151 13.08 4.53 10.52
N ARG A 152 13.20 5.81 10.89
CA ARG A 152 14.49 6.50 10.97
C ARG A 152 15.43 5.82 11.97
N SER A 153 14.98 5.53 13.19
CA SER A 153 15.80 4.84 14.20
C SER A 153 16.19 3.44 13.74
N SER A 154 15.25 2.67 13.19
CA SER A 154 15.52 1.32 12.67
C SER A 154 16.56 1.30 11.55
N ARG A 155 16.51 2.30 10.65
CA ARG A 155 17.54 2.45 9.59
C ARG A 155 18.91 2.78 10.19
N LEU A 156 18.98 3.62 11.21
CA LEU A 156 20.24 3.94 11.89
C LEU A 156 20.80 2.72 12.64
N ASP A 157 19.96 1.93 13.29
CA ASP A 157 20.37 0.70 13.99
C ASP A 157 20.88 -0.39 13.04
N MET A 158 20.26 -0.53 11.87
CA MET A 158 20.72 -1.41 10.79
C MET A 158 22.14 -1.02 10.34
N ILE A 159 22.34 0.25 9.99
CA ILE A 159 23.65 0.78 9.56
C ILE A 159 24.71 0.61 10.66
N ALA A 160 24.35 0.89 11.91
CA ALA A 160 25.25 0.71 13.04
C ALA A 160 25.66 -0.76 13.25
N SER A 161 24.76 -1.70 12.95
CA SER A 161 25.03 -3.14 13.05
C SER A 161 25.94 -3.63 11.91
N GLU A 162 25.71 -3.18 10.67
CA GLU A 162 26.59 -3.44 9.52
C GLU A 162 28.01 -2.91 9.77
N LEU A 163 28.12 -1.70 10.32
CA LEU A 163 29.40 -1.09 10.67
C LEU A 163 30.15 -1.86 11.77
N LYS A 164 29.43 -2.47 12.73
CA LYS A 164 30.05 -3.32 13.77
C LYS A 164 30.57 -4.65 13.22
N GLN A 165 29.93 -5.18 12.18
CA GLN A 165 30.33 -6.43 11.52
C GLN A 165 31.43 -6.21 10.48
N SER A 166 31.59 -4.97 10.00
CA SER A 166 32.61 -4.59 9.04
C SER A 166 34.02 -4.76 9.61
N ARG A 167 34.91 -5.37 8.83
CA ARG A 167 36.26 -5.72 9.25
C ARG A 167 37.12 -4.46 9.44
N ILE A 168 37.70 -4.27 10.62
CA ILE A 168 38.68 -3.20 10.85
C ILE A 168 39.93 -3.47 9.99
N VAL A 169 40.15 -2.65 8.98
CA VAL A 169 41.37 -2.70 8.14
C VAL A 169 42.54 -2.14 8.95
N LYS A 170 43.43 -3.00 9.42
CA LYS A 170 44.65 -2.61 10.17
C LYS A 170 45.83 -2.18 9.28
N LYS A 171 45.63 -2.16 7.96
CA LYS A 171 46.68 -1.82 7.00
C LYS A 171 46.58 -0.32 6.67
N ALA A 172 47.69 0.40 6.79
CA ALA A 172 47.73 1.83 6.51
C ALA A 172 47.26 2.11 5.07
N LEU A 173 46.35 3.09 4.89
CA LEU A 173 45.94 3.57 3.58
C LEU A 173 47.08 4.41 2.98
N PRO A 174 47.68 4.02 1.84
CA PRO A 174 48.78 4.76 1.24
C PRO A 174 48.33 6.15 0.79
N GLY A 175 49.07 7.20 1.19
CA GLY A 175 48.82 8.59 0.80
C GLY A 175 47.84 9.36 1.70
N VAL A 176 47.33 8.76 2.78
CA VAL A 176 46.43 9.42 3.74
C VAL A 176 47.13 9.56 5.10
N THR A 177 47.25 10.80 5.59
CA THR A 177 47.79 11.09 6.93
C THR A 177 46.69 11.73 7.77
N LEU A 178 46.31 11.08 8.87
CA LEU A 178 45.31 11.57 9.83
C LEU A 178 45.93 11.63 11.22
N ALA A 179 45.37 12.47 12.09
CA ALA A 179 45.76 12.53 13.49
C ALA A 179 45.45 11.20 14.21
N ASP A 180 46.05 10.94 15.38
CA ASP A 180 45.74 9.75 16.16
C ASP A 180 44.27 9.76 16.63
N GLY A 181 43.53 8.69 16.36
CA GLY A 181 42.11 8.58 16.73
C GLY A 181 41.34 7.60 15.84
N PHE A 182 40.06 7.38 16.14
CA PHE A 182 39.15 6.71 15.22
C PHE A 182 38.64 7.73 14.20
N HIS A 183 38.73 7.39 12.91
CA HIS A 183 38.27 8.26 11.81
C HIS A 183 37.24 7.52 10.97
N ARG A 184 36.11 8.17 10.68
CA ARG A 184 35.11 7.65 9.74
C ARG A 184 35.25 8.42 8.43
N SER A 185 35.58 7.72 7.35
CA SER A 185 35.73 8.31 6.02
C SER A 185 34.72 7.67 5.07
N LEU A 186 33.90 8.50 4.43
CA LEU A 186 33.02 8.08 3.35
C LEU A 186 33.75 8.26 2.02
N LEU A 187 33.80 7.21 1.21
CA LEU A 187 34.36 7.26 -0.14
C LEU A 187 33.21 7.47 -1.12
N PHE A 188 33.13 8.67 -1.69
CA PHE A 188 32.20 9.00 -2.75
C PHE A 188 32.91 8.79 -4.09
N SER A 189 32.32 8.04 -5.02
CA SER A 189 32.90 7.89 -6.36
C SER A 189 31.93 8.37 -7.43
N GLU A 190 32.42 9.24 -8.30
CA GLU A 190 31.70 9.76 -9.46
C GLU A 190 32.68 9.83 -10.64
N GLY A 191 32.28 9.28 -11.79
CA GLY A 191 33.08 9.36 -13.02
C GLY A 191 34.46 8.70 -12.94
N GLY A 192 34.64 7.68 -12.10
CA GLY A 192 35.92 6.96 -11.96
C GLY A 192 36.95 7.65 -11.06
N GLN A 193 36.57 8.75 -10.39
CA GLN A 193 37.36 9.36 -9.33
C GLN A 193 36.74 9.04 -7.96
N THR A 194 37.59 8.93 -6.95
CA THR A 194 37.16 8.62 -5.57
C THR A 194 37.52 9.79 -4.66
N PHE A 195 36.51 10.36 -4.02
CA PHE A 195 36.59 11.49 -3.12
C PHE A 195 36.43 11.00 -1.68
N LEU A 196 37.32 11.46 -0.80
CA LEU A 196 37.27 11.15 0.62
C LEU A 196 36.49 12.25 1.34
N VAL A 197 35.30 11.93 1.84
CA VAL A 197 34.51 12.81 2.72
C VAL A 197 34.81 12.43 4.16
N HIS A 198 35.52 13.31 4.87
CA HIS A 198 35.83 13.11 6.28
C HIS A 198 34.64 13.49 7.17
N VAL A 199 34.25 12.59 8.08
CA VAL A 199 33.37 12.89 9.21
C VAL A 199 34.22 12.76 10.48
N ARG A 200 34.29 13.80 11.31
CA ARG A 200 35.04 13.76 12.57
C ARG A 200 34.11 13.22 13.66
N ASP A 201 34.64 12.44 14.62
CA ASP A 201 33.86 11.98 15.79
C ASP A 201 33.38 13.15 16.69
N GLU A 202 33.86 14.38 16.44
CA GLU A 202 33.44 15.62 17.11
C GLU A 202 32.19 16.28 16.49
N ASP A 203 31.74 15.80 15.32
CA ASP A 203 30.54 16.32 14.66
C ASP A 203 29.27 15.93 15.45
N ASP A 204 28.26 16.80 15.47
CA ASP A 204 27.03 16.51 16.23
C ASP A 204 26.31 15.25 15.70
N GLN A 205 25.65 14.51 16.60
CA GLN A 205 24.96 13.25 16.27
C GLN A 205 23.93 13.41 15.14
N LYS A 206 23.34 14.59 14.99
CA LYS A 206 22.33 14.86 13.95
C LYS A 206 22.98 14.95 12.57
N THR A 207 24.20 15.47 12.48
CA THR A 207 25.03 15.52 11.29
C THR A 207 25.51 14.13 10.91
N ILE A 208 25.96 13.34 11.88
CA ILE A 208 26.34 11.93 11.67
C ILE A 208 25.14 11.11 11.16
N ASP A 209 23.98 11.21 11.82
CA ASP A 209 22.75 10.51 11.41
C ASP A 209 22.31 10.86 9.99
N LYS A 210 22.43 12.14 9.61
CA LYS A 210 22.07 12.61 8.27
C LYS A 210 22.90 11.88 7.21
N TYR A 211 24.22 11.83 7.37
CA TYR A 211 25.10 11.17 6.41
C TYR A 211 24.92 9.65 6.37
N LEU A 212 24.71 9.01 7.53
CA LEU A 212 24.40 7.58 7.56
C LEU A 212 23.11 7.27 6.78
N LEU A 213 22.07 8.09 6.95
CA LEU A 213 20.81 7.95 6.23
C LEU A 213 20.95 8.25 4.73
N GLU A 214 21.83 9.16 4.32
CA GLU A 214 22.16 9.43 2.92
C GLU A 214 22.90 8.24 2.27
N VAL A 215 23.86 7.62 2.98
CA VAL A 215 24.60 6.44 2.51
C VAL A 215 23.70 5.22 2.37
N ALA A 216 22.77 5.03 3.30
CA ALA A 216 21.76 3.98 3.19
C ALA A 216 20.77 4.24 2.03
N GLY A 217 20.72 5.43 1.45
CA GLY A 217 19.94 5.74 0.26
C GLY A 217 18.43 5.50 0.45
N LYS A 218 17.80 4.74 -0.45
CA LYS A 218 16.40 4.29 -0.31
C LYS A 218 16.28 2.93 0.39
N ARG A 219 17.37 2.34 0.91
CA ARG A 219 17.33 1.04 1.55
C ARG A 219 16.39 1.06 2.74
N THR A 220 15.41 0.17 2.71
CA THR A 220 14.53 -0.08 3.84
C THR A 220 15.21 -1.07 4.79
N PRO A 221 14.88 -1.07 6.09
CA PRO A 221 15.37 -2.10 7.02
C PRO A 221 15.03 -3.54 6.63
N ASP A 222 14.07 -3.71 5.70
CA ASP A 222 13.65 -5.01 5.19
C ASP A 222 14.38 -5.42 3.90
N ASP A 223 15.19 -4.54 3.31
CA ASP A 223 16.01 -4.88 2.14
C ASP A 223 17.18 -5.77 2.56
N HIS A 224 17.36 -6.91 1.90
CA HIS A 224 18.46 -7.82 2.21
C HIS A 224 19.82 -7.16 1.91
N PRO A 225 20.84 -7.27 2.79
CA PRO A 225 22.13 -6.57 2.63
C PRO A 225 22.87 -6.94 1.34
N LEU A 226 22.65 -8.16 0.84
CA LEU A 226 23.28 -8.69 -0.37
C LEU A 226 22.50 -8.39 -1.67
N ALA A 227 21.36 -7.70 -1.60
CA ALA A 227 20.45 -7.52 -2.74
C ALA A 227 21.08 -6.84 -3.97
N ALA A 228 22.16 -6.09 -3.79
CA ALA A 228 22.87 -5.40 -4.87
C ALA A 228 23.90 -6.28 -5.62
N ARG A 229 24.15 -7.52 -5.18
CA ARG A 229 25.14 -8.42 -5.78
C ARG A 229 24.56 -9.12 -7.01
N THR A 230 25.38 -9.33 -8.05
CA THR A 230 24.96 -9.85 -9.36
C THR A 230 24.21 -11.18 -9.28
N LEU A 231 24.71 -12.14 -8.51
CA LEU A 231 24.08 -13.45 -8.33
C LEU A 231 23.15 -13.51 -7.11
N TYR A 232 22.68 -12.37 -6.59
CA TYR A 232 21.76 -12.36 -5.44
C TYR A 232 20.47 -13.16 -5.67
N PRO A 233 19.78 -13.10 -6.82
CA PRO A 233 18.58 -13.93 -7.05
C PRO A 233 18.88 -15.43 -6.93
N LEU A 234 20.01 -15.88 -7.50
CA LEU A 234 20.48 -17.26 -7.40
C LEU A 234 20.84 -17.62 -5.94
N PHE A 235 21.51 -16.73 -5.22
CA PHE A 235 21.81 -16.89 -3.79
C PHE A 235 20.54 -17.04 -2.96
N ARG A 236 19.57 -16.11 -3.10
CA ARG A 236 18.29 -16.19 -2.40
C ARG A 236 17.59 -17.50 -2.70
N ALA A 237 17.61 -17.95 -3.96
CA ALA A 237 17.01 -19.21 -4.33
C ALA A 237 17.67 -20.40 -3.62
N ILE A 238 19.00 -20.46 -3.64
CA ILE A 238 19.76 -21.51 -2.96
C ILE A 238 19.55 -21.43 -1.45
N ASP A 239 19.63 -20.26 -0.81
CA ASP A 239 19.44 -20.11 0.63
C ASP A 239 18.01 -20.49 1.08
N LEU A 240 16.97 -20.11 0.32
CA LEU A 240 15.60 -20.53 0.59
C LEU A 240 15.46 -22.06 0.48
N ILE A 241 16.00 -22.69 -0.57
CA ILE A 241 15.93 -24.15 -0.73
C ILE A 241 16.74 -24.85 0.39
N VAL A 242 18.03 -24.57 0.50
CA VAL A 242 18.93 -25.23 1.45
C VAL A 242 18.53 -24.96 2.89
N GLY A 243 18.13 -23.72 3.19
CA GLY A 243 17.74 -23.29 4.52
C GLY A 243 16.44 -23.92 5.02
N THR A 244 15.49 -24.22 4.12
CA THR A 244 14.16 -24.74 4.48
C THR A 244 13.99 -26.25 4.23
N CYS A 245 14.68 -26.82 3.24
CA CYS A 245 14.61 -28.25 2.88
C CYS A 245 15.71 -29.08 3.55
N LYS A 246 15.67 -29.20 4.89
CA LYS A 246 16.73 -29.90 5.64
C LYS A 246 16.72 -31.43 5.41
N PRO A 247 17.89 -32.08 5.39
CA PRO A 247 17.99 -33.54 5.36
C PRO A 247 17.31 -34.20 6.56
N SER A 248 16.64 -35.33 6.28
CA SER A 248 16.17 -36.23 7.33
C SER A 248 17.29 -37.15 7.82
N SER A 249 18.30 -37.45 6.99
CA SER A 249 19.54 -38.11 7.39
C SER A 249 20.72 -37.65 6.53
N SER A 250 21.94 -37.81 7.05
CA SER A 250 23.19 -37.47 6.34
C SER A 250 23.54 -38.41 5.17
N SER A 251 22.80 -39.52 5.02
CA SER A 251 23.04 -40.53 3.99
C SER A 251 22.15 -40.37 2.75
N GLN A 252 21.18 -39.45 2.79
CA GLN A 252 20.24 -39.21 1.69
C GLN A 252 20.90 -38.37 0.61
N LEU A 253 20.76 -38.78 -0.65
CA LEU A 253 21.19 -37.97 -1.77
C LEU A 253 20.23 -36.79 -1.95
N GLN A 254 20.77 -35.57 -1.92
CA GLN A 254 20.01 -34.34 -2.04
C GLN A 254 20.66 -33.40 -3.04
N LEU A 255 19.85 -32.91 -3.97
CA LEU A 255 20.32 -32.20 -5.16
C LEU A 255 19.45 -30.98 -5.42
N ILE A 256 20.02 -29.95 -6.02
CA ILE A 256 19.29 -28.83 -6.59
C ILE A 256 19.46 -28.89 -8.10
N THR A 257 18.38 -29.19 -8.82
CA THR A 257 18.36 -29.10 -10.28
C THR A 257 18.13 -27.66 -10.71
N ILE A 258 18.92 -27.18 -11.68
CA ILE A 258 18.91 -25.82 -12.21
C ILE A 258 18.81 -25.91 -13.73
N TRP A 259 17.88 -25.18 -14.35
CA TRP A 259 17.76 -25.12 -15.81
C TRP A 259 17.04 -23.86 -16.27
N ASN A 260 17.31 -23.45 -17.51
CA ASN A 260 16.50 -22.44 -18.18
C ASN A 260 15.25 -23.09 -18.76
N ASP A 261 14.11 -22.48 -18.50
CA ASP A 261 12.78 -22.88 -18.97
C ASP A 261 12.08 -21.68 -19.61
N THR A 262 10.95 -21.93 -20.27
CA THR A 262 10.10 -20.87 -20.82
C THR A 262 8.75 -20.91 -20.12
N ILE A 263 8.41 -19.86 -19.37
CA ILE A 263 7.07 -19.70 -18.78
C ILE A 263 6.43 -18.47 -19.42
N ASN A 264 5.25 -18.66 -20.02
CA ASN A 264 4.53 -17.58 -20.71
C ASN A 264 5.42 -16.82 -21.72
N GLU A 265 6.22 -17.55 -22.51
CA GLU A 265 7.15 -17.02 -23.52
C GLU A 265 8.35 -16.22 -22.96
N ALA A 266 8.50 -16.09 -21.64
CA ALA A 266 9.65 -15.48 -21.02
C ALA A 266 10.69 -16.54 -20.59
N PRO A 267 11.99 -16.32 -20.88
CA PRO A 267 13.05 -17.20 -20.41
C PRO A 267 13.29 -16.98 -18.92
N VAL A 268 13.20 -18.06 -18.15
CA VAL A 268 13.34 -18.06 -16.68
C VAL A 268 14.31 -19.15 -16.27
N THR A 269 14.97 -19.01 -15.11
CA THR A 269 15.70 -20.13 -14.52
C THR A 269 14.87 -20.78 -13.43
N LYS A 270 14.70 -22.09 -13.48
CA LYS A 270 14.08 -22.88 -12.41
C LYS A 270 15.13 -23.58 -11.58
N LEU A 271 14.95 -23.55 -10.27
CA LEU A 271 15.67 -24.32 -9.28
C LEU A 271 14.68 -25.23 -8.56
N ARG A 272 14.98 -26.52 -8.48
CA ARG A 272 14.13 -27.51 -7.80
C ARG A 272 14.95 -28.44 -6.93
N PHE A 273 14.52 -28.57 -5.69
CA PHE A 273 15.07 -29.54 -4.76
C PHE A 273 14.62 -30.96 -5.12
N LEU A 274 15.57 -31.90 -5.13
CA LEU A 274 15.35 -33.33 -5.35
C LEU A 274 16.00 -34.14 -4.24
N SER A 275 15.41 -35.27 -3.90
CA SER A 275 15.95 -36.20 -2.91
C SER A 275 15.58 -37.65 -3.23
N ASP A 276 16.41 -38.60 -2.80
CA ASP A 276 16.11 -40.04 -2.85
C ASP A 276 15.20 -40.51 -1.69
N ALA A 277 14.88 -39.61 -0.76
CA ALA A 277 13.93 -39.84 0.32
C ALA A 277 12.49 -40.00 -0.20
N TYR A 278 11.65 -40.73 0.54
CA TYR A 278 10.26 -41.01 0.14
C TYR A 278 9.29 -39.85 0.41
N SER A 279 9.54 -39.07 1.46
CA SER A 279 8.79 -37.84 1.79
C SER A 279 9.75 -36.84 2.43
N PHE A 280 9.73 -35.60 1.96
CA PHE A 280 10.57 -34.50 2.43
C PHE A 280 9.90 -33.16 2.16
N THR A 281 10.36 -32.13 2.87
CA THR A 281 9.99 -30.74 2.58
C THR A 281 10.62 -30.32 1.27
N ASN A 282 9.81 -29.89 0.30
CA ASN A 282 10.28 -29.53 -1.03
C ASN A 282 10.14 -28.03 -1.29
N ALA A 283 11.05 -27.50 -2.10
CA ALA A 283 11.00 -26.14 -2.60
C ALA A 283 11.31 -26.10 -4.10
N THR A 284 10.62 -25.21 -4.81
CA THR A 284 10.92 -24.85 -6.20
C THR A 284 10.92 -23.34 -6.30
N ILE A 285 11.95 -22.81 -6.94
CA ILE A 285 12.12 -21.37 -7.15
C ILE A 285 12.25 -21.12 -8.63
N THR A 286 11.50 -20.15 -9.13
CA THR A 286 11.60 -19.67 -10.50
C THR A 286 12.14 -18.26 -10.46
N LEU A 287 13.37 -18.08 -10.91
CA LEU A 287 13.98 -16.77 -11.09
C LEU A 287 13.26 -16.04 -12.23
N ALA A 288 13.00 -14.74 -12.06
CA ALA A 288 12.30 -13.93 -13.06
C ALA A 288 13.08 -13.82 -14.38
N CYS A 289 14.40 -13.97 -14.33
CA CYS A 289 15.29 -13.95 -15.50
C CYS A 289 16.01 -15.29 -15.65
N SER A 290 16.31 -15.66 -16.89
CA SER A 290 17.21 -16.79 -17.19
C SER A 290 18.67 -16.45 -16.93
N LEU A 291 19.45 -17.46 -16.54
CA LEU A 291 20.92 -17.42 -16.45
C LEU A 291 21.51 -17.82 -17.82
N PRO A 292 22.03 -16.89 -18.63
CA PRO A 292 22.43 -17.17 -20.02
C PRO A 292 23.47 -18.29 -20.15
N GLU A 293 24.31 -18.47 -19.14
CA GLU A 293 25.34 -19.52 -19.11
C GLU A 293 24.76 -20.95 -19.12
N LEU A 294 23.46 -21.09 -18.85
CA LEU A 294 22.74 -22.37 -18.83
C LEU A 294 22.04 -22.69 -20.17
N ASP A 295 22.07 -21.79 -21.14
CA ASP A 295 21.36 -21.98 -22.40
C ASP A 295 21.86 -23.22 -23.16
N GLY A 296 20.91 -24.07 -23.57
CA GLY A 296 21.20 -25.32 -24.28
C GLY A 296 21.88 -26.40 -23.44
N ARG A 297 22.06 -26.20 -22.12
CA ARG A 297 22.72 -27.18 -21.23
C ARG A 297 21.78 -28.20 -20.61
N GLY A 298 20.47 -28.05 -20.80
CA GLY A 298 19.45 -28.92 -20.21
C GLY A 298 19.39 -28.77 -18.68
N GLN A 299 19.00 -29.83 -17.99
CA GLN A 299 18.97 -29.85 -16.52
C GLN A 299 20.35 -30.21 -15.96
N ILE A 300 20.92 -29.27 -15.19
CA ILE A 300 22.17 -29.46 -14.46
C ILE A 300 21.91 -29.43 -12.95
N VAL A 301 22.84 -29.96 -12.18
CA VAL A 301 22.69 -30.30 -10.77
C VAL A 301 23.79 -29.63 -9.98
N LEU A 302 23.39 -28.97 -8.90
CA LEU A 302 24.26 -28.55 -7.82
C LEU A 302 24.00 -29.48 -6.61
N GLU A 303 25.03 -30.19 -6.15
CA GLU A 303 24.93 -31.03 -4.96
C GLU A 303 24.69 -30.17 -3.71
N LEU A 304 23.97 -30.70 -2.72
CA LEU A 304 23.58 -29.89 -1.56
C LEU A 304 24.80 -29.38 -0.75
N SER A 305 25.90 -30.12 -0.70
CA SER A 305 27.14 -29.69 -0.05
C SER A 305 27.77 -28.48 -0.74
N ASP A 306 27.73 -28.44 -2.07
CA ASP A 306 28.24 -27.31 -2.86
C ASP A 306 27.29 -26.12 -2.74
N ALA A 307 25.98 -26.36 -2.69
CA ALA A 307 24.98 -25.32 -2.44
C ALA A 307 25.15 -24.67 -1.05
N GLU A 308 25.43 -25.46 0.00
CA GLU A 308 25.74 -24.96 1.34
C GLU A 308 27.08 -24.21 1.36
N THR A 309 28.08 -24.67 0.61
CA THR A 309 29.36 -23.96 0.45
C THR A 309 29.15 -22.60 -0.23
N PHE A 310 28.40 -22.56 -1.33
CA PHE A 310 28.02 -21.31 -2.00
C PHE A 310 27.32 -20.37 -1.04
N ARG A 311 26.30 -20.86 -0.33
CA ARG A 311 25.53 -20.10 0.65
C ARG A 311 26.41 -19.48 1.73
N GLN A 312 27.31 -20.25 2.34
CA GLN A 312 28.21 -19.77 3.40
C GLN A 312 29.23 -18.75 2.89
N LEU A 313 29.73 -18.95 1.67
CA LEU A 313 30.77 -18.09 1.10
C LEU A 313 30.22 -16.85 0.39
N PHE A 314 28.96 -16.86 -0.05
CA PHE A 314 28.34 -15.72 -0.74
C PHE A 314 28.22 -14.47 0.13
N GLU A 315 28.22 -14.60 1.45
CA GLU A 315 28.22 -13.46 2.37
C GLU A 315 29.58 -12.73 2.44
N HIS A 316 30.66 -13.35 1.97
CA HIS A 316 32.02 -12.77 2.00
C HIS A 316 32.20 -11.71 0.89
N ASP A 317 33.21 -10.86 0.96
CA ASP A 317 33.43 -9.73 0.03
C ASP A 317 33.86 -10.12 -1.41
N TYR A 318 33.76 -11.39 -1.79
CA TYR A 318 34.10 -11.87 -3.13
C TYR A 318 32.91 -11.72 -4.10
N GLN A 319 33.21 -11.39 -5.36
CA GLN A 319 32.24 -11.43 -6.44
C GLN A 319 32.08 -12.86 -6.94
N TRP A 320 30.83 -13.26 -7.15
CA TRP A 320 30.48 -14.57 -7.68
C TRP A 320 29.97 -14.44 -9.11
N SER A 321 30.32 -15.41 -9.95
CA SER A 321 29.89 -15.51 -11.34
C SER A 321 29.65 -16.96 -11.75
N ILE A 322 28.94 -17.15 -12.87
CA ILE A 322 28.79 -18.45 -13.51
C ILE A 322 29.70 -18.46 -14.73
N SER A 323 30.43 -19.55 -14.93
CA SER A 323 31.22 -19.78 -16.14
C SER A 323 30.77 -21.07 -16.80
N ALA A 324 30.64 -21.04 -18.12
CA ALA A 324 30.47 -22.21 -18.96
C ALA A 324 31.72 -22.36 -19.84
N ASP A 325 32.54 -23.36 -19.57
CA ASP A 325 33.76 -23.66 -20.32
C ASP A 325 33.78 -25.13 -20.80
N ASP A 326 34.91 -25.56 -21.39
CA ASP A 326 35.09 -26.93 -21.88
C ASP A 326 35.04 -27.99 -20.76
N GLN A 327 35.16 -27.58 -19.50
CA GLN A 327 35.06 -28.44 -18.32
C GLN A 327 33.64 -28.51 -17.75
N GLY A 328 32.69 -27.75 -18.31
CA GLY A 328 31.28 -27.72 -17.92
C GLY A 328 30.84 -26.37 -17.40
N VAL A 329 29.74 -26.36 -16.65
CA VAL A 329 29.22 -25.14 -15.99
C VAL A 329 29.72 -25.11 -14.54
N SER A 330 30.17 -23.97 -14.05
CA SER A 330 30.64 -23.81 -12.67
C SER A 330 30.23 -22.47 -12.07
N ILE A 331 29.95 -22.45 -10.76
CA ILE A 331 29.81 -21.23 -9.96
C ILE A 331 31.17 -20.95 -9.31
N LEU A 332 31.69 -19.75 -9.49
CA LEU A 332 33.03 -19.38 -9.02
C LEU A 332 33.07 -18.00 -8.35
N ASP A 333 33.93 -17.88 -7.35
CA ASP A 333 34.29 -16.60 -6.74
C ASP A 333 35.54 -15.97 -7.38
N ASP A 334 35.80 -14.71 -7.08
CA ASP A 334 37.01 -13.98 -7.49
C ASP A 334 38.10 -13.95 -6.40
N ALA A 335 38.05 -14.87 -5.42
CA ALA A 335 39.04 -14.95 -4.37
C ALA A 335 40.42 -15.37 -4.92
N LYS A 336 41.50 -15.01 -4.21
CA LYS A 336 42.87 -15.42 -4.58
C LYS A 336 43.02 -16.94 -4.68
N SER A 337 42.34 -17.66 -3.81
CA SER A 337 42.16 -19.11 -3.89
C SER A 337 40.73 -19.34 -4.33
N GLN A 338 40.51 -19.32 -5.64
CA GLN A 338 39.17 -19.38 -6.22
C GLN A 338 38.43 -20.65 -5.79
N THR A 339 37.22 -20.48 -5.24
CA THR A 339 36.29 -21.60 -5.06
C THR A 339 35.61 -21.89 -6.39
N ARG A 340 35.59 -23.15 -6.82
CA ARG A 340 34.91 -23.60 -8.04
C ARG A 340 33.94 -24.72 -7.71
N LEU A 341 32.65 -24.46 -7.89
CA LEU A 341 31.55 -25.41 -7.67
C LEU A 341 31.00 -25.87 -9.02
N THR A 342 31.24 -27.14 -9.37
CA THR A 342 30.91 -27.67 -10.70
C THR A 342 29.47 -28.18 -10.74
N LEU A 343 28.67 -27.70 -11.70
CA LEU A 343 27.33 -28.22 -11.93
C LEU A 343 27.40 -29.43 -12.89
N ARG A 344 26.79 -30.54 -12.49
CA ARG A 344 26.82 -31.80 -13.26
C ARG A 344 25.52 -32.04 -14.02
N PRO A 345 25.50 -32.73 -15.16
CA PRO A 345 24.26 -33.08 -15.85
C PRO A 345 23.34 -33.94 -14.97
N ILE A 346 22.02 -33.75 -15.06
CA ILE A 346 21.05 -34.61 -14.35
C ILE A 346 21.15 -36.09 -14.76
N ALA A 347 21.67 -36.35 -15.96
CA ALA A 347 21.90 -37.68 -16.51
C ALA A 347 22.75 -38.56 -15.57
N ASP A 348 23.68 -37.96 -14.83
CA ASP A 348 24.59 -38.65 -13.90
C ASP A 348 23.88 -39.22 -12.67
N TYR A 349 22.61 -38.86 -12.44
CA TYR A 349 21.84 -39.22 -11.24
C TYR A 349 20.51 -39.94 -11.56
N LEU A 350 20.22 -40.26 -12.82
CA LEU A 350 18.94 -40.89 -13.21
C LEU A 350 18.73 -42.28 -12.61
N ASP A 351 19.80 -42.97 -12.21
CA ASP A 351 19.75 -44.28 -11.54
C ASP A 351 19.39 -44.19 -10.05
N ARG A 352 19.39 -42.98 -9.46
CA ARG A 352 19.28 -42.76 -8.01
C ARG A 352 17.86 -42.71 -7.44
N LYS A 353 16.82 -43.03 -8.24
CA LYS A 353 15.41 -43.00 -7.81
C LYS A 353 15.01 -41.68 -7.14
N LEU A 354 15.42 -40.57 -7.76
CA LEU A 354 15.13 -39.23 -7.27
C LEU A 354 13.61 -38.96 -7.23
N ARG A 355 13.19 -38.14 -6.28
CA ARG A 355 11.83 -37.66 -6.12
C ARG A 355 11.78 -36.14 -6.10
N GLN A 356 10.61 -35.60 -6.43
CA GLN A 356 10.29 -34.18 -6.42
C GLN A 356 9.01 -33.92 -5.62
N GLY A 357 8.69 -32.66 -5.32
CA GLY A 357 7.41 -32.29 -4.75
C GLY A 357 6.25 -32.63 -5.69
N ALA A 358 5.21 -33.27 -5.16
CA ALA A 358 4.01 -33.65 -5.88
C ALA A 358 3.10 -32.44 -6.11
N LYS A 359 2.29 -32.50 -7.18
CA LYS A 359 1.24 -31.51 -7.41
C LYS A 359 0.07 -31.79 -6.46
N LEU A 360 -0.04 -30.96 -5.43
CA LEU A 360 -1.07 -31.11 -4.39
C LEU A 360 -2.47 -30.73 -4.87
N GLY A 361 -3.48 -31.31 -4.22
CA GLY A 361 -4.91 -31.14 -4.53
C GLY A 361 -5.49 -29.75 -4.21
N LEU A 362 -6.67 -29.71 -3.59
CA LEU A 362 -7.43 -28.47 -3.38
C LEU A 362 -6.68 -27.49 -2.46
N ARG A 363 -6.40 -26.29 -2.96
CA ARG A 363 -5.82 -25.18 -2.19
C ARG A 363 -6.91 -24.60 -1.29
N THR A 364 -6.76 -24.75 0.03
CA THR A 364 -7.75 -24.25 1.00
C THR A 364 -7.08 -23.39 2.07
N ARG A 365 -7.89 -22.65 2.84
CA ARG A 365 -7.42 -21.93 4.04
C ARG A 365 -6.22 -21.03 3.74
N HIS A 366 -6.41 -20.13 2.78
CA HIS A 366 -5.40 -19.16 2.37
C HIS A 366 -5.03 -18.25 3.54
N PHE A 367 -3.73 -18.03 3.68
CA PHE A 367 -3.15 -17.20 4.73
C PHE A 367 -2.02 -16.34 4.16
N GLN A 368 -1.65 -15.33 4.93
CA GLN A 368 -0.44 -14.55 4.79
C GLN A 368 0.47 -14.86 5.97
N ALA A 369 1.66 -15.39 5.69
CA ALA A 369 2.70 -15.56 6.70
C ALA A 369 3.44 -14.23 6.85
N THR A 370 3.14 -13.49 7.92
CA THR A 370 3.65 -12.13 8.07
C THR A 370 5.13 -12.15 8.44
N CYS A 371 5.93 -11.29 7.82
CA CYS A 371 7.36 -11.16 8.08
C CYS A 371 7.62 -10.86 9.57
N THR A 372 6.85 -9.92 10.12
CA THR A 372 6.92 -9.57 11.55
C THR A 372 6.57 -10.77 12.45
N GLY A 373 5.50 -11.50 12.13
CA GLY A 373 5.09 -12.68 12.89
C GLY A 373 6.07 -13.84 12.80
N MET A 374 6.71 -14.05 11.63
CA MET A 374 7.77 -15.06 11.46
C MET A 374 9.03 -14.71 12.27
N ARG A 375 9.49 -13.45 12.24
CA ARG A 375 10.65 -13.00 13.07
C ARG A 375 10.37 -13.18 14.56
N ALA A 376 9.19 -12.77 15.02
CA ALA A 376 8.78 -12.94 16.40
C ALA A 376 8.69 -14.43 16.78
N SER A 377 8.12 -15.26 15.91
CA SER A 377 7.99 -16.70 16.16
C SER A 377 9.34 -17.42 16.20
N ALA A 378 10.28 -17.07 15.31
CA ALA A 378 11.65 -17.58 15.34
C ALA A 378 12.37 -17.21 16.64
N SER A 379 12.30 -15.95 17.06
CA SER A 379 12.91 -15.49 18.31
C SER A 379 12.31 -16.16 19.55
N ASN A 380 10.97 -16.24 19.61
CA ASN A 380 10.25 -16.91 20.68
C ASN A 380 10.62 -18.40 20.75
N PHE A 381 10.77 -19.06 19.60
CA PHE A 381 11.20 -20.45 19.52
C PHE A 381 12.61 -20.65 20.07
N GLU A 382 13.58 -19.81 19.68
CA GLU A 382 14.96 -19.89 20.20
C GLU A 382 15.00 -19.70 21.72
N MET A 383 14.25 -18.72 22.24
CA MET A 383 14.13 -18.48 23.68
C MET A 383 13.48 -19.67 24.39
N ALA A 384 12.38 -20.21 23.85
CA ALA A 384 11.70 -21.37 24.41
C ALA A 384 12.62 -22.60 24.45
N MET A 385 13.39 -22.86 23.39
CA MET A 385 14.35 -23.96 23.33
C MET A 385 15.53 -23.78 24.29
N ALA A 386 16.00 -22.55 24.48
CA ALA A 386 17.05 -22.25 25.46
C ALA A 386 16.57 -22.49 26.90
N LEU A 387 15.35 -22.03 27.21
CA LEU A 387 14.69 -22.28 28.49
C LEU A 387 14.45 -23.79 28.71
N PHE A 388 14.05 -24.53 27.67
CA PHE A 388 13.89 -25.98 27.73
C PHE A 388 15.18 -26.68 28.12
N LYS A 389 16.27 -26.40 27.39
CA LYS A 389 17.58 -27.01 27.64
C LYS A 389 18.07 -26.71 29.06
N LYS A 390 17.83 -25.48 29.54
CA LYS A 390 18.17 -25.08 30.91
C LYS A 390 17.34 -25.83 31.95
N ALA A 391 16.04 -26.00 31.72
CA ALA A 391 15.15 -26.74 32.61
C ALA A 391 15.52 -28.24 32.67
N ASN A 392 15.73 -28.87 31.51
CA ASN A 392 16.16 -30.27 31.43
C ASN A 392 17.54 -30.51 32.08
N GLY A 393 18.46 -29.56 31.94
CA GLY A 393 19.76 -29.63 32.61
C GLY A 393 19.69 -29.57 34.14
N ALA A 394 18.57 -29.09 34.70
CA ALA A 394 18.32 -29.03 36.14
C ALA A 394 17.50 -30.22 36.67
N GLN A 395 16.99 -31.10 35.79
CA GLN A 395 16.17 -32.25 36.15
C GLN A 395 17.01 -33.54 36.22
N LEU A 396 16.62 -34.44 37.13
CA LEU A 396 17.22 -35.79 37.26
C LEU A 396 16.89 -36.70 36.06
N THR A 397 15.79 -36.44 35.36
CA THR A 397 15.36 -37.12 34.14
C THR A 397 14.91 -36.06 33.14
N ALA A 398 15.57 -36.00 31.99
CA ALA A 398 15.29 -34.98 30.99
C ALA A 398 14.00 -35.30 30.22
N ASP A 399 13.12 -34.31 30.10
CA ASP A 399 11.92 -34.44 29.27
C ASP A 399 12.28 -34.51 27.77
N PRO A 400 11.51 -35.26 26.96
CA PRO A 400 11.74 -35.31 25.52
C PRO A 400 11.48 -33.96 24.87
N THR A 401 12.39 -33.52 23.99
CA THR A 401 12.24 -32.24 23.28
C THR A 401 10.99 -32.26 22.40
N PRO A 402 10.16 -31.20 22.41
CA PRO A 402 9.03 -31.10 21.51
C PRO A 402 9.48 -31.19 20.04
N LYS A 403 8.74 -31.93 19.21
CA LYS A 403 9.06 -32.11 17.77
C LYS A 403 7.97 -31.59 16.83
N ARG A 404 6.83 -31.18 17.38
CA ARG A 404 5.61 -30.88 16.63
C ARG A 404 4.86 -29.70 17.23
N LEU A 405 4.18 -28.96 16.37
CA LEU A 405 3.28 -27.88 16.72
C LEU A 405 1.85 -28.28 16.34
N GLN A 406 0.90 -27.90 17.19
CA GLN A 406 -0.52 -28.18 17.00
C GLN A 406 -1.29 -26.89 16.73
N TRP A 407 -2.49 -27.03 16.16
CA TRP A 407 -3.43 -25.92 16.01
C TRP A 407 -4.14 -25.65 17.33
N LEU A 408 -4.01 -24.42 17.83
CA LEU A 408 -4.67 -23.95 19.06
C LEU A 408 -6.00 -23.28 18.70
N SER A 409 -7.09 -23.71 19.36
CA SER A 409 -8.44 -23.18 19.15
C SER A 409 -8.79 -22.05 20.13
N GLY A 410 -7.88 -21.08 20.27
CA GLY A 410 -7.97 -19.99 21.26
C GLY A 410 -8.46 -18.66 20.69
N GLY A 411 -9.60 -18.60 20.00
CA GLY A 411 -10.15 -17.34 19.46
C GLY A 411 -10.89 -17.49 18.12
N ALA A 412 -11.13 -16.38 17.42
CA ALA A 412 -11.81 -16.37 16.12
C ALA A 412 -10.96 -16.89 14.95
N MET A 413 -9.65 -17.11 15.14
CA MET A 413 -8.69 -17.56 14.13
C MET A 413 -7.78 -18.66 14.68
N PRO A 414 -7.39 -19.66 13.88
CA PRO A 414 -6.50 -20.74 14.32
C PRO A 414 -5.06 -20.24 14.48
N GLU A 415 -4.45 -20.54 15.63
CA GLU A 415 -3.03 -20.28 15.92
C GLU A 415 -2.23 -21.58 15.97
N VAL A 416 -0.91 -21.50 15.87
CA VAL A 416 -0.01 -22.65 15.98
C VAL A 416 0.72 -22.60 17.31
N GLY A 417 0.82 -23.71 18.05
CA GLY A 417 1.49 -23.73 19.34
C GLY A 417 1.57 -25.10 20.00
N PHE A 418 1.84 -25.13 21.30
CA PHE A 418 1.90 -26.36 22.09
C PHE A 418 0.66 -26.52 22.99
N THR A 419 0.08 -27.71 23.01
CA THR A 419 -1.09 -28.06 23.86
C THR A 419 -0.72 -28.82 25.13
N SER A 420 0.55 -29.21 25.30
CA SER A 420 1.00 -30.07 26.41
C SER A 420 1.01 -29.35 27.76
N ALA A 421 0.51 -30.03 28.80
CA ALA A 421 0.37 -29.57 30.18
C ALA A 421 1.70 -29.40 30.98
N GLN A 422 2.86 -29.58 30.36
CA GLN A 422 4.17 -29.44 31.03
C GLN A 422 4.98 -28.29 30.40
N GLY A 423 5.02 -27.14 31.07
CA GLY A 423 5.93 -26.01 30.80
C GLY A 423 5.74 -25.22 29.50
N TYR A 424 5.15 -25.80 28.46
CA TYR A 424 4.96 -25.20 27.12
C TYR A 424 3.50 -24.88 26.79
N SER A 425 2.56 -25.26 27.66
CA SER A 425 1.12 -24.99 27.48
C SER A 425 0.87 -23.50 27.28
N GLY A 426 0.23 -23.12 26.18
CA GLY A 426 -0.18 -21.75 25.91
C GLY A 426 0.84 -20.88 25.17
N LEU A 427 1.99 -21.43 24.75
CA LEU A 427 2.87 -20.73 23.80
C LEU A 427 2.28 -20.82 22.39
N SER A 428 1.82 -19.67 21.87
CA SER A 428 1.36 -19.53 20.50
C SER A 428 2.35 -18.76 19.62
N TYR A 429 2.35 -19.08 18.34
CA TYR A 429 3.21 -18.50 17.30
C TYR A 429 2.33 -17.82 16.25
N PRO A 430 2.03 -16.52 16.41
CA PRO A 430 1.07 -15.80 15.57
C PRO A 430 1.74 -15.29 14.29
N PHE A 431 2.23 -16.20 13.45
CA PHE A 431 2.86 -15.84 12.17
C PHE A 431 1.89 -15.89 10.98
N LEU A 432 0.68 -16.43 11.16
CA LEU A 432 -0.31 -16.62 10.11
C LEU A 432 -1.49 -15.66 10.27
N GLU A 433 -1.84 -14.97 9.20
CA GLU A 433 -3.05 -14.15 9.09
C GLU A 433 -3.97 -14.75 8.02
N PHE A 434 -5.14 -15.24 8.42
CA PHE A 434 -6.09 -15.86 7.48
C PHE A 434 -7.02 -14.80 6.86
N ALA A 435 -7.30 -14.93 5.56
CA ALA A 435 -8.14 -13.96 4.84
C ALA A 435 -9.64 -13.99 5.20
N ALA A 436 -10.10 -15.05 5.87
CA ALA A 436 -11.48 -15.26 6.32
C ALA A 436 -11.50 -16.20 7.54
N PRO A 437 -12.61 -16.30 8.32
CA PRO A 437 -12.75 -17.31 9.37
C PRO A 437 -12.51 -18.70 8.76
N ALA A 438 -11.38 -19.31 9.11
CA ALA A 438 -10.97 -20.57 8.51
C ALA A 438 -11.89 -21.69 9.03
N ALA A 439 -12.32 -22.58 8.12
CA ALA A 439 -12.91 -23.85 8.53
C ALA A 439 -11.92 -24.59 9.44
N ALA A 440 -12.44 -25.23 10.49
CA ALA A 440 -11.63 -25.94 11.47
C ALA A 440 -10.58 -26.83 10.78
N ILE A 441 -9.34 -26.73 11.24
CA ILE A 441 -8.25 -27.61 10.81
C ILE A 441 -8.33 -28.85 11.68
N ASP A 442 -8.15 -30.03 11.07
CA ASP A 442 -8.11 -31.28 11.83
C ASP A 442 -6.99 -31.20 12.88
N PRO A 443 -7.28 -31.33 14.19
CA PRO A 443 -6.27 -31.29 15.24
C PRO A 443 -5.16 -32.34 15.09
N GLN A 444 -5.39 -33.40 14.30
CA GLN A 444 -4.39 -34.43 14.00
C GLN A 444 -3.38 -34.01 12.92
N MET A 445 -3.64 -32.93 12.18
CA MET A 445 -2.71 -32.37 11.20
C MET A 445 -1.73 -31.41 11.87
N GLU A 446 -0.65 -31.96 12.39
CA GLU A 446 0.37 -31.21 13.12
C GLU A 446 1.48 -30.71 12.18
N LEU A 447 2.19 -29.67 12.60
CA LEU A 447 3.35 -29.16 11.87
C LEU A 447 4.65 -29.69 12.47
N SER A 448 5.59 -30.08 11.62
CA SER A 448 6.96 -30.39 12.05
C SER A 448 7.62 -29.12 12.57
N LEU A 449 8.03 -29.14 13.84
CA LEU A 449 8.65 -27.99 14.49
C LEU A 449 9.98 -27.62 13.81
N ALA A 450 10.74 -28.63 13.37
CA ALA A 450 12.02 -28.42 12.70
C ALA A 450 11.86 -27.70 11.35
N ASP A 451 10.85 -28.10 10.58
CA ASP A 451 10.60 -27.55 9.24
C ASP A 451 10.06 -26.13 9.33
N ILE A 452 9.09 -25.90 10.24
CA ILE A 452 8.51 -24.56 10.44
C ILE A 452 9.49 -23.58 11.09
N ALA A 453 10.32 -24.02 12.05
CA ALA A 453 11.34 -23.15 12.61
C ALA A 453 12.42 -22.76 11.58
N ALA A 454 12.80 -23.69 10.71
CA ALA A 454 13.69 -23.41 9.59
C ALA A 454 13.04 -22.40 8.62
N PHE A 455 11.78 -22.62 8.27
CA PHE A 455 11.01 -21.69 7.44
C PHE A 455 10.96 -20.28 8.02
N TRP A 456 10.56 -20.10 9.29
CA TRP A 456 10.51 -18.76 9.91
C TRP A 456 11.85 -18.04 9.87
N LYS A 457 12.94 -18.76 10.19
CA LYS A 457 14.28 -18.17 10.24
C LYS A 457 14.75 -17.69 8.86
N ILE A 458 14.53 -18.50 7.84
CA ILE A 458 15.07 -18.27 6.50
C ILE A 458 14.17 -17.31 5.72
N ALA A 459 12.87 -17.57 5.67
CA ALA A 459 11.92 -16.76 4.91
C ALA A 459 11.87 -15.30 5.40
N ALA A 460 11.92 -15.08 6.72
CA ALA A 460 11.81 -13.74 7.30
C ALA A 460 13.04 -12.84 7.05
N ALA A 461 14.16 -13.40 6.60
CA ALA A 461 15.36 -12.64 6.22
C ALA A 461 15.13 -11.81 4.94
N TYR A 462 14.12 -12.13 4.15
CA TYR A 462 13.83 -11.52 2.86
C TYR A 462 12.75 -10.44 2.89
N GLY A 463 12.30 -10.03 4.09
CA GLY A 463 11.57 -8.76 4.27
C GLY A 463 10.13 -8.71 3.75
N GLU A 464 9.60 -9.80 3.18
CA GLU A 464 8.26 -9.85 2.61
C GLU A 464 7.30 -10.74 3.41
N ASP A 465 6.02 -10.39 3.39
CA ASP A 465 4.95 -11.27 3.83
C ASP A 465 4.66 -12.30 2.74
N LEU A 466 4.58 -13.58 3.12
CA LEU A 466 4.48 -14.66 2.14
C LEU A 466 3.05 -15.18 2.02
N ALA A 467 2.52 -15.22 0.81
CA ALA A 467 1.22 -15.83 0.53
C ALA A 467 1.30 -17.36 0.61
N GLY A 468 0.35 -17.98 1.31
CA GLY A 468 0.31 -19.43 1.49
C GLY A 468 -1.09 -19.99 1.63
N TYR A 469 -1.15 -21.31 1.75
CA TYR A 469 -2.38 -22.07 1.91
C TYR A 469 -2.12 -23.42 2.58
N ILE A 470 -3.18 -24.05 3.08
CA ILE A 470 -3.14 -25.44 3.55
C ILE A 470 -3.78 -26.32 2.47
N ALA A 471 -3.01 -27.25 1.91
CA ALA A 471 -3.54 -28.22 0.96
C ALA A 471 -4.46 -29.19 1.69
N ASN A 472 -5.70 -29.35 1.20
CA ASN A 472 -6.72 -30.20 1.79
C ASN A 472 -7.12 -31.30 0.81
N SER A 473 -6.72 -32.52 1.11
CA SER A 473 -7.37 -33.73 0.60
C SER A 473 -7.25 -34.81 1.69
N ASP A 474 -7.82 -35.99 1.47
CA ASP A 474 -7.77 -37.12 2.39
C ASP A 474 -6.37 -37.22 3.03
N VAL A 475 -6.29 -37.53 4.34
CA VAL A 475 -5.12 -37.45 5.25
C VAL A 475 -3.73 -37.73 4.64
N ALA A 476 -3.65 -38.47 3.54
CA ALA A 476 -2.45 -38.82 2.79
C ALA A 476 -1.62 -37.63 2.21
N ASP A 477 -2.20 -36.53 1.73
CA ASP A 477 -1.45 -35.47 0.99
C ASP A 477 -1.52 -34.06 1.61
N ALA A 478 -2.03 -33.92 2.83
CA ALA A 478 -2.14 -32.62 3.50
C ALA A 478 -0.76 -31.97 3.70
N ALA A 479 -0.66 -30.67 3.42
CA ALA A 479 0.62 -29.96 3.46
C ALA A 479 0.49 -28.48 3.80
N PHE A 480 1.52 -27.92 4.44
CA PHE A 480 1.70 -26.49 4.62
C PHE A 480 2.41 -25.92 3.39
N CYS A 481 1.77 -25.00 2.69
CA CYS A 481 2.23 -24.52 1.38
C CYS A 481 2.45 -23.01 1.36
N ILE A 482 3.53 -22.58 0.71
CA ILE A 482 3.76 -21.20 0.28
C ILE A 482 3.76 -21.18 -1.25
N ASP A 483 3.08 -20.20 -1.83
CA ASP A 483 3.09 -19.90 -3.25
C ASP A 483 3.14 -18.38 -3.38
N HIS A 484 4.37 -17.84 -3.35
CA HIS A 484 4.63 -16.41 -3.24
C HIS A 484 5.45 -15.91 -4.42
N VAL A 485 5.19 -14.68 -4.86
CA VAL A 485 5.98 -13.98 -5.87
C VAL A 485 6.61 -12.76 -5.20
N PHE A 486 7.93 -12.75 -5.10
CA PHE A 486 8.72 -11.65 -4.57
C PHE A 486 8.55 -10.38 -5.41
N ALA A 487 8.87 -9.22 -4.83
CA ALA A 487 8.72 -7.92 -5.49
C ALA A 487 9.50 -7.82 -6.82
N ASP A 488 10.65 -8.47 -6.92
CA ASP A 488 11.49 -8.55 -8.13
C ASP A 488 11.02 -9.60 -9.15
N GLY A 489 9.95 -10.34 -8.85
CA GLY A 489 9.30 -11.27 -9.77
C GLY A 489 9.68 -12.73 -9.57
N ASP A 490 10.66 -13.05 -8.73
CA ASP A 490 10.99 -14.44 -8.43
C ASP A 490 9.82 -15.13 -7.72
N ARG A 491 9.53 -16.37 -8.10
CA ARG A 491 8.45 -17.15 -7.48
C ARG A 491 9.02 -18.24 -6.59
N PHE A 492 8.52 -18.32 -5.36
CA PHE A 492 8.86 -19.34 -4.38
C PHE A 492 7.65 -20.23 -4.07
N GLU A 493 7.82 -21.51 -4.39
CA GLU A 493 6.88 -22.58 -4.06
C GLU A 493 7.51 -23.47 -3.00
N TYR A 494 6.91 -23.56 -1.82
CA TYR A 494 7.38 -24.39 -0.72
C TYR A 494 6.26 -25.29 -0.22
N VAL A 495 6.59 -26.55 0.03
CA VAL A 495 5.66 -27.58 0.46
C VAL A 495 6.28 -28.37 1.60
N SER A 496 5.71 -28.23 2.80
CA SER A 496 6.07 -29.01 3.98
C SER A 496 4.99 -30.06 4.27
N PRO A 497 5.34 -31.35 4.39
CA PRO A 497 4.39 -32.37 4.80
C PRO A 497 3.86 -32.12 6.22
N MET A 498 2.61 -32.49 6.46
CA MET A 498 2.02 -32.52 7.79
C MET A 498 2.49 -33.75 8.57
N VAL A 499 2.50 -33.66 9.88
CA VAL A 499 2.80 -34.75 10.80
C VAL A 499 1.50 -35.38 11.28
N LEU A 500 1.39 -36.69 11.12
CA LEU A 500 0.23 -37.51 11.49
C LEU A 500 0.46 -38.13 12.88
N GLY A 501 0.09 -37.40 13.93
CA GLY A 501 0.13 -37.88 15.31
C GLY A 501 1.53 -38.12 15.89
N VAL A 502 1.61 -38.95 16.95
CA VAL A 502 2.81 -39.09 17.81
C VAL A 502 3.95 -39.87 17.14
N SER A 503 3.67 -40.65 16.09
CA SER A 503 4.64 -41.49 15.40
C SER A 503 5.60 -40.72 14.49
N MET A 504 5.42 -39.40 14.33
CA MET A 504 6.13 -38.56 13.36
C MET A 504 5.97 -39.03 11.90
N ALA A 505 4.96 -39.84 11.61
CA ALA A 505 4.59 -40.18 10.24
C ALA A 505 4.25 -38.90 9.48
N ARG A 506 4.75 -38.78 8.25
CA ARG A 506 4.55 -37.60 7.40
C ARG A 506 3.55 -37.93 6.30
N THR A 507 2.76 -36.95 5.91
CA THR A 507 1.97 -37.02 4.69
C THR A 507 2.88 -37.19 3.47
N GLN A 508 2.38 -37.84 2.43
CA GLN A 508 3.12 -38.06 1.20
C GLN A 508 2.89 -36.87 0.27
N VAL A 509 3.90 -36.00 0.19
CA VAL A 509 3.89 -34.78 -0.63
C VAL A 509 4.91 -34.82 -1.76
N CYS A 510 5.47 -36.01 -2.04
CA CYS A 510 6.51 -36.24 -3.03
C CYS A 510 6.09 -37.32 -4.04
N GLU A 511 6.56 -37.17 -5.27
CA GLU A 511 6.37 -38.10 -6.39
C GLU A 511 7.71 -38.42 -7.06
N ASP A 512 7.77 -39.48 -7.87
CA ASP A 512 8.98 -39.85 -8.60
C ASP A 512 9.36 -38.75 -9.61
N PHE A 513 10.65 -38.42 -9.67
CA PHE A 513 11.15 -37.40 -10.58
C PHE A 513 11.24 -37.94 -12.01
N ALA A 514 10.63 -37.20 -12.94
CA ALA A 514 10.81 -37.41 -14.38
C ALA A 514 11.60 -36.23 -14.96
N PRO A 515 12.76 -36.47 -15.61
CA PRO A 515 13.54 -35.40 -16.23
C PRO A 515 12.77 -34.72 -17.36
N ALA A 516 12.95 -33.42 -17.50
CA ALA A 516 12.31 -32.66 -18.57
C ALA A 516 12.94 -33.04 -19.93
N PRO A 517 12.15 -33.14 -21.02
CA PRO A 517 12.70 -33.40 -22.35
C PRO A 517 13.61 -32.25 -22.79
N PHE A 518 14.77 -32.58 -23.37
CA PHE A 518 15.70 -31.59 -23.93
C PHE A 518 14.99 -30.73 -24.99
N PRO A 519 14.97 -29.39 -24.87
CA PRO A 519 14.50 -28.56 -25.96
C PRO A 519 15.44 -28.70 -27.17
N PRO A 520 14.93 -28.79 -28.41
CA PRO A 520 15.78 -28.82 -29.59
C PRO A 520 16.57 -27.51 -29.70
N PRO A 521 17.83 -27.56 -30.19
CA PRO A 521 18.64 -26.35 -30.36
C PRO A 521 17.96 -25.39 -31.33
N SER A 522 17.77 -24.14 -30.91
CA SER A 522 17.24 -23.07 -31.76
C SER A 522 18.18 -22.81 -32.95
N PRO A 523 17.67 -22.63 -34.18
CA PRO A 523 18.49 -22.35 -35.34
C PRO A 523 19.18 -20.98 -35.21
N LEU A 524 20.50 -20.97 -35.39
CA LEU A 524 21.34 -19.77 -35.42
C LEU A 524 20.86 -18.78 -36.49
N PRO A 525 20.67 -17.48 -36.17
CA PRO A 525 20.43 -16.46 -37.18
C PRO A 525 21.72 -16.13 -37.96
N PRO A 526 21.62 -15.60 -39.19
CA PRO A 526 22.77 -15.42 -40.07
C PRO A 526 23.74 -14.36 -39.54
N LEU A 527 25.04 -14.66 -39.69
CA LEU A 527 26.13 -13.70 -39.52
C LEU A 527 25.92 -12.47 -40.43
N GLY A 528 25.75 -11.30 -39.83
CA GLY A 528 25.95 -10.04 -40.54
C GLY A 528 25.27 -8.83 -39.91
N SER A 529 25.98 -8.10 -39.06
CA SER A 529 26.27 -6.67 -39.27
C SER A 529 26.91 -6.08 -38.00
N LYS A 530 27.93 -5.25 -38.21
CA LYS A 530 28.77 -4.63 -37.18
C LYS A 530 27.94 -3.71 -36.26
N ALA A 531 27.98 -3.97 -34.96
CA ALA A 531 27.50 -3.04 -33.95
C ALA A 531 28.55 -1.94 -33.71
N THR A 532 28.18 -0.71 -34.04
CA THR A 532 28.89 0.50 -33.64
C THR A 532 28.63 0.74 -32.16
N ARG A 533 29.69 0.69 -31.33
CA ARG A 533 29.66 1.14 -29.93
C ARG A 533 29.48 2.67 -29.90
N LEU A 534 28.41 3.15 -29.28
CA LEU A 534 28.34 4.47 -28.67
C LEU A 534 27.63 4.39 -27.32
N SER A 535 28.33 4.91 -26.32
CA SER A 535 27.94 5.14 -24.94
C SER A 535 26.69 6.00 -24.78
N HIS A 536 25.75 5.62 -23.91
CA HIS A 536 24.99 6.56 -23.09
C HIS A 536 24.36 5.89 -21.84
N ALA A 537 24.64 6.52 -20.70
CA ALA A 537 23.88 6.63 -19.44
C ALA A 537 22.80 5.58 -19.13
N SER A 538 23.03 4.82 -18.05
CA SER A 538 22.04 3.97 -17.38
C SER A 538 20.84 4.79 -16.87
N LYS A 539 19.77 4.79 -17.67
CA LYS A 539 18.40 5.03 -17.20
C LYS A 539 17.78 3.67 -16.88
N ARG A 540 17.26 3.53 -15.66
CA ARG A 540 16.45 2.39 -15.20
C ARG A 540 15.37 2.08 -16.25
N SER A 541 15.46 0.92 -16.90
CA SER A 541 14.39 0.39 -17.75
C SER A 541 13.39 -0.36 -16.88
N SER A 542 12.22 0.25 -16.72
CA SER A 542 10.97 -0.42 -16.39
C SER A 542 10.57 -1.31 -17.57
N GLU A 543 10.82 -2.62 -17.51
CA GLU A 543 10.19 -3.54 -18.46
C GLU A 543 8.76 -3.89 -17.97
N PRO A 544 7.73 -3.78 -18.84
CA PRO A 544 6.34 -4.00 -18.43
C PRO A 544 6.07 -5.49 -18.22
N ARG A 545 5.54 -5.87 -17.06
CA ARG A 545 4.98 -7.22 -16.81
C ARG A 545 3.95 -7.54 -17.90
N THR A 546 4.14 -8.62 -18.65
CA THR A 546 3.19 -9.06 -19.67
C THR A 546 1.83 -9.36 -19.06
N ARG A 547 0.81 -8.60 -19.49
CA ARG A 547 -0.54 -8.63 -18.93
C ARG A 547 -1.28 -9.90 -19.35
N ASN A 548 -1.68 -10.75 -18.41
CA ASN A 548 -2.44 -11.97 -18.70
C ASN A 548 -3.91 -11.66 -19.04
N TYR A 549 -4.17 -11.36 -20.31
CA TYR A 549 -5.49 -10.97 -20.83
C TYR A 549 -6.58 -12.01 -20.56
N ALA A 550 -6.27 -13.31 -20.69
CA ALA A 550 -7.25 -14.39 -20.49
C ALA A 550 -7.74 -14.47 -19.04
N MET A 551 -6.83 -14.35 -18.07
CA MET A 551 -7.20 -14.33 -16.66
C MET A 551 -8.00 -13.06 -16.31
N ILE A 552 -7.64 -11.92 -16.87
CA ILE A 552 -8.36 -10.66 -16.64
C ILE A 552 -9.77 -10.74 -17.20
N ASP A 553 -9.95 -11.21 -18.44
CA ASP A 553 -11.28 -11.41 -19.03
C ASP A 553 -12.12 -12.37 -18.18
N LYS A 554 -11.57 -13.53 -17.81
CA LYS A 554 -12.25 -14.49 -16.93
C LYS A 554 -12.71 -13.85 -15.61
N ASN A 555 -11.86 -13.06 -14.97
CA ASN A 555 -12.18 -12.37 -13.72
C ASN A 555 -13.26 -11.30 -13.90
N ARG A 556 -13.21 -10.55 -15.00
CA ARG A 556 -14.22 -9.54 -15.34
C ARG A 556 -15.59 -10.17 -15.58
N ARG A 557 -15.63 -11.26 -16.35
CA ARG A 557 -16.83 -12.06 -16.60
C ARG A 557 -17.41 -12.64 -15.30
N ALA A 558 -16.56 -13.16 -14.42
CA ALA A 558 -17.00 -13.72 -13.13
C ALA A 558 -17.62 -12.66 -12.19
N LYS A 559 -17.16 -11.41 -12.27
CA LYS A 559 -17.64 -10.29 -11.42
C LYS A 559 -18.82 -9.52 -12.01
N THR A 560 -19.13 -9.74 -13.28
CA THR A 560 -20.10 -8.95 -14.04
C THR A 560 -21.31 -9.79 -14.37
N SER A 561 -22.49 -9.35 -13.93
CA SER A 561 -23.76 -9.96 -14.30
C SER A 561 -24.50 -9.06 -15.27
N PHE A 562 -24.62 -9.49 -16.53
CA PHE A 562 -25.33 -8.71 -17.54
C PHE A 562 -26.84 -8.86 -17.39
N PRO A 563 -27.60 -7.75 -17.35
CA PRO A 563 -29.05 -7.83 -17.37
C PRO A 563 -29.51 -8.44 -18.70
N ALA A 564 -30.69 -9.09 -18.70
CA ALA A 564 -31.27 -9.65 -19.91
C ALA A 564 -31.59 -8.57 -20.95
N ILE A 565 -31.97 -7.37 -20.48
CA ILE A 565 -32.26 -6.19 -21.29
C ILE A 565 -31.41 -5.04 -20.73
N PRO A 566 -30.63 -4.34 -21.56
CA PRO A 566 -29.89 -3.15 -21.13
C PRO A 566 -30.81 -2.06 -20.57
N SER A 567 -30.34 -1.34 -19.57
CA SER A 567 -31.11 -0.27 -18.93
C SER A 567 -31.30 0.92 -19.89
N ALA A 568 -32.54 1.22 -20.24
CA ALA A 568 -32.88 2.27 -21.20
C ALA A 568 -33.01 3.64 -20.51
N SER A 569 -32.34 4.65 -21.07
CA SER A 569 -32.46 6.05 -20.61
C SER A 569 -33.05 6.98 -21.70
N GLY A 570 -33.54 6.41 -22.81
CA GLY A 570 -34.00 7.16 -23.97
C GLY A 570 -32.91 8.12 -24.49
N HIS A 571 -33.31 9.32 -24.88
CA HIS A 571 -32.41 10.40 -25.31
C HIS A 571 -31.93 11.30 -24.15
N ALA A 572 -32.03 10.85 -22.90
CA ALA A 572 -31.58 11.68 -21.77
C ALA A 572 -30.04 11.72 -21.67
N PHE A 573 -29.34 10.65 -22.06
CA PHE A 573 -27.89 10.53 -21.94
C PHE A 573 -27.25 10.09 -23.26
N GLY A 574 -26.11 10.70 -23.58
CA GLY A 574 -25.13 10.18 -24.52
C GLY A 574 -23.79 9.94 -23.82
N ALA A 575 -23.05 8.91 -24.19
CA ALA A 575 -21.71 8.65 -23.69
C ALA A 575 -20.65 9.10 -24.70
N PHE A 576 -19.62 9.79 -24.24
CA PHE A 576 -18.57 10.37 -25.08
C PHE A 576 -17.20 9.97 -24.53
N ILE A 577 -16.54 9.04 -25.23
CA ILE A 577 -15.29 8.42 -24.78
C ILE A 577 -14.11 8.99 -25.56
N THR A 578 -13.08 9.46 -24.86
CA THR A 578 -11.77 9.70 -25.45
C THR A 578 -10.96 8.42 -25.40
N SER A 579 -10.53 7.90 -26.56
CA SER A 579 -9.59 6.79 -26.63
C SER A 579 -8.32 7.21 -27.36
N TYR A 580 -7.17 6.97 -26.74
CA TYR A 580 -5.86 7.21 -27.32
C TYR A 580 -5.04 5.93 -27.32
N LEU A 581 -4.60 5.50 -28.49
CA LEU A 581 -3.67 4.39 -28.62
C LEU A 581 -2.23 4.92 -28.69
N PRO A 582 -1.35 4.56 -27.74
CA PRO A 582 0.06 4.95 -27.80
C PRO A 582 0.79 4.26 -28.94
N ASP A 583 1.98 4.76 -29.28
CA ASP A 583 2.83 4.17 -30.33
C ASP A 583 3.52 2.88 -29.87
N ASN A 584 3.68 2.69 -28.56
CA ASN A 584 4.22 1.46 -27.99
C ASN A 584 3.25 0.29 -28.21
N ALA A 585 3.70 -0.77 -28.90
CA ALA A 585 2.88 -1.89 -29.31
C ALA A 585 2.20 -2.64 -28.14
N GLU A 586 2.91 -2.89 -27.04
CA GLU A 586 2.34 -3.59 -25.88
C GLU A 586 1.34 -2.71 -25.14
N HIS A 587 1.66 -1.43 -24.96
CA HIS A 587 0.74 -0.49 -24.32
C HIS A 587 -0.52 -0.28 -25.15
N ARG A 588 -0.36 -0.21 -26.48
CA ARG A 588 -1.44 -0.16 -27.47
C ARG A 588 -2.36 -1.36 -27.39
N LYS A 589 -1.80 -2.57 -27.35
CA LYS A 589 -2.54 -3.83 -27.15
C LYS A 589 -3.30 -3.84 -25.83
N SER A 590 -2.67 -3.38 -24.76
CA SER A 590 -3.27 -3.30 -23.41
C SER A 590 -4.43 -2.30 -23.33
N ARG A 591 -4.29 -1.11 -23.92
CA ARG A 591 -5.38 -0.12 -24.01
C ARG A 591 -6.54 -0.64 -24.86
N LYS A 592 -6.25 -1.26 -26.01
CA LYS A 592 -7.28 -1.84 -26.87
C LYS A 592 -8.11 -2.89 -26.13
N PHE A 593 -7.46 -3.79 -25.37
CA PHE A 593 -8.15 -4.81 -24.58
C PHE A 593 -9.09 -4.21 -23.51
N ASP A 594 -8.68 -3.16 -22.81
CA ASP A 594 -9.52 -2.50 -21.81
C ASP A 594 -10.68 -1.77 -22.42
N PHE A 595 -10.43 -1.07 -23.52
CA PHE A 595 -11.43 -0.29 -24.21
C PHE A 595 -12.53 -1.17 -24.83
N GLU A 596 -12.17 -2.30 -25.44
CA GLU A 596 -13.14 -3.30 -25.94
C GLU A 596 -14.05 -3.80 -24.80
N TRP A 597 -13.47 -4.09 -23.63
CA TRP A 597 -14.26 -4.48 -22.47
C TRP A 597 -15.20 -3.37 -21.99
N GLN A 598 -14.73 -2.12 -21.94
CA GLN A 598 -15.57 -0.97 -21.58
C GLN A 598 -16.75 -0.82 -22.53
N LEU A 599 -16.52 -0.87 -23.85
CA LEU A 599 -17.57 -0.74 -24.85
C LEU A 599 -18.61 -1.86 -24.70
N GLU A 600 -18.17 -3.11 -24.59
CA GLU A 600 -19.09 -4.24 -24.38
C GLU A 600 -19.88 -4.06 -23.08
N TRP A 601 -19.21 -3.66 -22.01
CA TRP A 601 -19.83 -3.47 -20.71
C TRP A 601 -20.95 -2.44 -20.78
N TRP A 602 -20.69 -1.26 -21.38
CA TRP A 602 -21.68 -0.19 -21.49
C TRP A 602 -22.85 -0.59 -22.40
N ARG A 603 -22.58 -1.22 -23.56
CA ARG A 603 -23.61 -1.69 -24.49
C ARG A 603 -24.53 -2.73 -23.86
N ARG A 604 -23.99 -3.62 -23.03
CA ARG A 604 -24.77 -4.70 -22.41
C ARG A 604 -25.44 -4.29 -21.10
N MET A 605 -24.95 -3.26 -20.42
CA MET A 605 -25.55 -2.71 -19.19
C MET A 605 -26.61 -1.65 -19.47
N THR A 606 -26.40 -0.85 -20.52
CA THR A 606 -27.20 0.34 -20.81
C THR A 606 -27.53 0.42 -22.30
N ALA A 607 -28.65 1.06 -22.64
CA ALA A 607 -28.98 1.40 -24.03
C ALA A 607 -28.52 2.83 -24.39
N ILE A 608 -27.48 3.35 -23.73
CA ILE A 608 -26.97 4.71 -23.96
C ILE A 608 -26.13 4.71 -25.25
N PRO A 609 -26.38 5.60 -26.21
CA PRO A 609 -25.53 5.77 -27.39
C PRO A 609 -24.11 6.17 -27.01
N ILE A 610 -23.10 5.52 -27.60
CA ILE A 610 -21.68 5.76 -27.31
C ILE A 610 -20.98 6.39 -28.53
N HIS A 611 -20.43 7.58 -28.33
CA HIS A 611 -19.60 8.30 -29.29
C HIS A 611 -18.14 8.25 -28.85
N VAL A 612 -17.25 7.88 -29.76
CA VAL A 612 -15.83 7.68 -29.48
C VAL A 612 -15.00 8.67 -30.28
N VAL A 613 -14.14 9.43 -29.61
CA VAL A 613 -13.03 10.15 -30.25
C VAL A 613 -11.82 9.21 -30.24
N ALA A 614 -11.56 8.59 -31.39
CA ALA A 614 -10.50 7.59 -31.59
C ALA A 614 -9.22 8.27 -32.09
N SER A 615 -8.35 8.63 -31.15
CA SER A 615 -7.07 9.30 -31.40
C SER A 615 -5.94 8.29 -31.61
N ASN A 616 -5.20 8.46 -32.72
CA ASN A 616 -4.09 7.60 -33.12
C ASN A 616 -4.48 6.13 -33.39
N TRP A 617 -5.74 5.85 -33.73
CA TRP A 617 -6.20 4.53 -34.17
C TRP A 617 -6.00 4.34 -35.67
N THR A 618 -5.55 3.16 -36.13
CA THR A 618 -5.49 2.87 -37.58
C THR A 618 -6.87 2.47 -38.13
N ASP A 619 -6.99 2.39 -39.46
CA ASP A 619 -8.21 1.93 -40.11
C ASP A 619 -8.43 0.43 -39.92
N GLU A 620 -7.36 -0.35 -40.00
CA GLU A 620 -7.37 -1.79 -39.74
C GLU A 620 -7.81 -2.08 -38.30
N GLU A 621 -7.34 -1.30 -37.32
CA GLU A 621 -7.65 -1.54 -35.92
C GLU A 621 -9.10 -1.26 -35.56
N VAL A 622 -9.70 -0.24 -36.16
CA VAL A 622 -11.12 0.07 -35.97
C VAL A 622 -11.98 -0.93 -36.72
N THR A 623 -11.57 -1.34 -37.93
CA THR A 623 -12.28 -2.38 -38.69
C THR A 623 -12.23 -3.72 -37.96
N ALA A 624 -11.11 -4.04 -37.31
CA ALA A 624 -10.96 -5.26 -36.52
C ALA A 624 -11.63 -5.19 -35.14
N SER A 625 -12.01 -4.00 -34.68
CA SER A 625 -12.68 -3.82 -33.38
C SER A 625 -14.14 -4.20 -33.49
N LYS A 626 -14.51 -5.27 -32.76
CA LYS A 626 -15.88 -5.76 -32.75
C LYS A 626 -16.82 -4.71 -32.17
N GLU A 627 -16.49 -4.14 -31.00
CA GLU A 627 -17.41 -3.26 -30.31
C GLU A 627 -17.48 -1.86 -30.94
N LEU A 628 -16.42 -1.37 -31.59
CA LEU A 628 -16.48 -0.13 -32.38
C LEU A 628 -17.41 -0.25 -33.59
N GLY A 629 -17.39 -1.40 -34.29
CA GLY A 629 -18.28 -1.64 -35.43
C GLY A 629 -19.77 -1.61 -35.06
N LEU A 630 -20.10 -1.92 -33.80
CA LEU A 630 -21.49 -1.97 -33.31
C LEU A 630 -22.03 -0.60 -32.87
N LEU A 631 -21.21 0.44 -32.79
CA LEU A 631 -21.62 1.74 -32.24
C LEU A 631 -22.75 2.40 -33.05
N ALA A 632 -22.62 2.41 -34.37
CA ALA A 632 -23.61 3.02 -35.26
C ALA A 632 -24.99 2.36 -35.13
N GLU A 633 -25.03 1.04 -34.94
CA GLU A 633 -26.28 0.28 -34.74
C GLU A 633 -27.01 0.68 -33.45
N HIS A 634 -26.30 1.29 -32.50
CA HIS A 634 -26.83 1.72 -31.20
C HIS A 634 -26.89 3.25 -31.08
N GLY A 635 -26.92 3.98 -32.22
CA GLY A 635 -27.03 5.44 -32.27
C GLY A 635 -25.74 6.20 -31.91
N GLY A 636 -24.64 5.48 -31.73
CA GLY A 636 -23.31 6.00 -31.46
C GLY A 636 -22.51 6.33 -32.73
N GLY A 637 -21.24 6.70 -32.57
CA GLY A 637 -20.38 6.99 -33.71
C GLY A 637 -18.90 7.12 -33.37
N ILE A 638 -18.04 7.18 -34.39
CA ILE A 638 -16.59 7.26 -34.25
C ILE A 638 -16.11 8.54 -34.93
N THR A 639 -15.37 9.37 -34.19
CA THR A 639 -14.64 10.53 -34.72
C THR A 639 -13.16 10.20 -34.74
N ARG A 640 -12.53 10.24 -35.91
CA ARG A 640 -11.10 9.98 -36.08
C ARG A 640 -10.28 11.22 -35.71
N ALA A 641 -9.19 11.02 -34.99
CA ALA A 641 -8.22 12.07 -34.71
C ALA A 641 -6.78 11.54 -34.82
N GLY A 642 -5.86 12.41 -35.22
CA GLY A 642 -4.42 12.13 -35.11
C GLY A 642 -3.95 12.01 -33.65
N PRO A 643 -2.66 11.71 -33.42
CA PRO A 643 -2.08 11.67 -32.08
C PRO A 643 -2.12 13.05 -31.43
N ARG A 644 -2.81 13.16 -30.30
CA ARG A 644 -2.93 14.41 -29.53
C ARG A 644 -3.22 14.16 -28.05
N ILE A 645 -3.00 15.20 -27.24
CA ILE A 645 -3.13 15.14 -25.78
C ILE A 645 -4.59 15.01 -25.31
N LEU A 646 -4.78 14.48 -24.10
CA LEU A 646 -6.08 14.13 -23.53
C LEU A 646 -7.10 15.30 -23.53
N ILE A 647 -6.65 16.52 -23.19
CA ILE A 647 -7.54 17.68 -23.12
C ILE A 647 -8.19 18.00 -24.48
N GLU A 648 -7.47 17.83 -25.58
CA GLU A 648 -8.00 18.09 -26.92
C GLU A 648 -9.11 17.10 -27.28
N ASN A 649 -8.91 15.81 -26.93
CA ASN A 649 -9.95 14.80 -27.12
C ASN A 649 -11.18 15.07 -26.24
N ARG A 650 -10.99 15.50 -24.97
CA ARG A 650 -12.11 15.85 -24.08
C ARG A 650 -12.88 17.08 -24.56
N ILE A 651 -12.20 18.09 -25.10
CA ILE A 651 -12.83 19.25 -25.72
C ILE A 651 -13.74 18.80 -26.87
N ASP A 652 -13.28 17.87 -27.71
CA ASP A 652 -14.09 17.35 -28.81
C ASP A 652 -15.26 16.50 -28.31
N CYS A 653 -15.09 15.68 -27.26
CA CYS A 653 -16.21 15.00 -26.59
C CYS A 653 -17.26 15.99 -26.08
N LEU A 654 -16.85 17.10 -25.47
CA LEU A 654 -17.76 18.14 -24.99
C LEU A 654 -18.46 18.87 -26.14
N LYS A 655 -17.76 19.17 -27.24
CA LYS A 655 -18.38 19.74 -28.46
C LYS A 655 -19.42 18.79 -29.06
N LEU A 656 -19.12 17.49 -29.11
CA LEU A 656 -20.07 16.48 -29.57
C LEU A 656 -21.31 16.43 -28.68
N LEU A 657 -21.15 16.51 -27.35
CA LEU A 657 -22.27 16.67 -26.42
C LEU A 657 -23.08 17.92 -26.74
N TYR A 658 -22.45 19.08 -26.87
CA TYR A 658 -23.17 20.33 -27.08
C TYR A 658 -23.89 20.40 -28.44
N ALA A 659 -23.34 19.75 -29.46
CA ALA A 659 -23.99 19.60 -30.75
C ALA A 659 -25.12 18.54 -30.78
N SER A 660 -25.22 17.71 -29.73
CA SER A 660 -26.22 16.63 -29.64
C SER A 660 -27.54 17.10 -29.05
N ASP A 661 -28.58 16.26 -29.19
CA ASP A 661 -29.89 16.46 -28.58
C ASP A 661 -30.01 15.86 -27.17
N PHE A 662 -28.94 15.28 -26.62
CA PHE A 662 -28.95 14.69 -25.27
C PHE A 662 -29.06 15.78 -24.18
N ASP A 663 -29.74 15.45 -23.08
CA ASP A 663 -29.79 16.32 -21.90
C ASP A 663 -28.48 16.31 -21.10
N TRP A 664 -27.78 15.17 -21.11
CA TRP A 664 -26.55 14.93 -20.38
C TRP A 664 -25.54 14.16 -21.22
N GLY A 665 -24.26 14.47 -21.03
CA GLY A 665 -23.14 13.73 -21.59
C GLY A 665 -22.32 13.04 -20.53
N ILE A 666 -22.02 11.76 -20.72
CA ILE A 666 -21.11 10.99 -19.89
C ILE A 666 -19.74 11.02 -20.54
N ILE A 667 -18.87 11.92 -20.09
CA ILE A 667 -17.51 12.08 -20.59
C ILE A 667 -16.60 11.07 -19.89
N MET A 668 -15.91 10.23 -20.65
CA MET A 668 -15.11 9.12 -20.10
C MET A 668 -13.74 8.98 -20.77
N ASP A 669 -12.79 8.47 -20.00
CA ASP A 669 -11.56 7.85 -20.54
C ASP A 669 -11.89 6.43 -21.05
N ASP A 670 -10.96 5.82 -21.80
CA ASP A 670 -11.08 4.47 -22.39
C ASP A 670 -10.74 3.30 -21.44
N ASP A 671 -11.00 3.50 -20.14
CA ASP A 671 -10.88 2.48 -19.09
C ASP A 671 -11.93 2.59 -17.96
N ALA A 672 -13.08 3.24 -18.21
CA ALA A 672 -14.07 3.55 -17.18
C ALA A 672 -15.34 2.67 -17.22
N VAL A 673 -15.54 1.85 -16.18
CA VAL A 673 -16.78 1.07 -15.93
C VAL A 673 -17.31 1.30 -14.50
N LEU A 674 -18.52 0.81 -14.19
CA LEU A 674 -19.12 0.93 -12.86
C LEU A 674 -19.21 -0.41 -12.12
N MET A 675 -18.97 -0.41 -10.82
CA MET A 675 -19.11 -1.62 -9.98
C MET A 675 -20.59 -2.04 -9.81
N GLN A 676 -20.87 -3.35 -9.79
CA GLN A 676 -22.24 -3.91 -9.84
C GLN A 676 -22.81 -4.47 -8.54
N THR A 677 -22.21 -4.22 -7.39
CA THR A 677 -22.73 -4.82 -6.14
C THR A 677 -24.07 -4.19 -5.73
N GLU A 678 -24.96 -4.97 -5.11
CA GLU A 678 -26.23 -4.49 -4.55
C GLU A 678 -26.04 -3.34 -3.55
N SER A 679 -24.89 -3.32 -2.85
CA SER A 679 -24.54 -2.25 -1.92
C SER A 679 -24.27 -0.88 -2.57
N HIS A 680 -24.17 -0.81 -3.90
CA HIS A 680 -23.86 0.44 -4.61
C HIS A 680 -25.10 1.23 -5.05
N ASN A 681 -26.29 0.82 -4.57
CA ASN A 681 -27.58 1.54 -4.56
C ASN A 681 -28.18 1.98 -5.92
N SER A 682 -27.45 2.18 -7.01
CA SER A 682 -28.02 2.28 -8.37
C SER A 682 -27.06 1.77 -9.46
N SER A 683 -25.75 2.04 -9.33
CA SER A 683 -24.74 1.71 -10.37
C SER A 683 -25.21 2.19 -11.76
N TYR A 684 -25.10 1.36 -12.80
CA TYR A 684 -25.56 1.67 -14.17
C TYR A 684 -27.04 2.03 -14.27
N ARG A 685 -27.89 1.59 -13.33
CA ARG A 685 -29.34 1.89 -13.34
C ARG A 685 -29.62 3.36 -13.07
N LEU A 686 -28.67 4.10 -12.48
CA LEU A 686 -28.83 5.52 -12.19
C LEU A 686 -29.30 6.30 -13.43
N PHE A 687 -28.75 6.01 -14.61
CA PHE A 687 -29.07 6.78 -15.82
C PHE A 687 -30.52 6.61 -16.26
N ALA A 688 -31.05 5.38 -16.21
CA ALA A 688 -32.46 5.12 -16.47
C ALA A 688 -33.36 5.72 -15.39
N GLU A 689 -32.95 5.61 -14.12
CA GLU A 689 -33.66 6.21 -13.00
C GLU A 689 -33.73 7.75 -13.10
N MET A 690 -32.64 8.39 -13.57
CA MET A 690 -32.58 9.82 -13.86
C MET A 690 -33.45 10.22 -15.05
N ALA A 691 -33.42 9.44 -16.13
CA ALA A 691 -34.26 9.68 -17.30
C ALA A 691 -35.75 9.61 -16.93
N ALA A 692 -36.15 8.61 -16.12
CA ALA A 692 -37.53 8.44 -15.67
C ALA A 692 -38.03 9.61 -14.80
N ASN A 693 -37.18 10.15 -13.93
CA ASN A 693 -37.50 11.32 -13.12
C ASN A 693 -37.54 12.63 -13.94
N GLY A 694 -36.89 12.67 -15.10
CA GLY A 694 -36.74 13.84 -15.95
C GLY A 694 -35.70 14.83 -15.44
N LYS A 695 -35.11 15.60 -16.37
CA LYS A 695 -34.00 16.53 -16.10
C LYS A 695 -34.28 17.55 -14.99
N ALA A 696 -35.51 18.08 -14.92
CA ALA A 696 -35.91 19.10 -13.95
C ALA A 696 -35.85 18.62 -12.49
N ALA A 697 -36.00 17.31 -12.25
CA ALA A 697 -35.87 16.76 -10.90
C ALA A 697 -34.45 16.91 -10.31
N TYR A 698 -33.46 17.19 -11.17
CA TYR A 698 -32.04 17.33 -10.82
C TYR A 698 -31.55 18.78 -10.93
N ASP A 699 -32.45 19.76 -10.80
CA ASP A 699 -32.06 21.17 -10.76
C ASP A 699 -31.07 21.45 -9.63
N GLY A 700 -29.98 22.12 -9.99
CA GLY A 700 -28.83 22.33 -9.11
C GLY A 700 -27.77 21.23 -9.18
N VAL A 701 -27.95 20.18 -9.99
CA VAL A 701 -26.88 19.27 -10.43
C VAL A 701 -26.50 19.66 -11.86
N ASP A 702 -25.28 20.11 -12.07
CA ASP A 702 -24.78 20.51 -13.39
C ASP A 702 -23.67 19.57 -13.90
N VAL A 703 -22.73 19.25 -13.02
CA VAL A 703 -21.61 18.34 -13.28
C VAL A 703 -21.49 17.36 -12.12
N PHE A 704 -21.36 16.07 -12.40
CA PHE A 704 -21.12 15.10 -11.33
C PHE A 704 -20.23 13.92 -11.72
N ALA A 705 -19.60 13.29 -10.73
CA ALA A 705 -18.79 12.09 -10.91
C ALA A 705 -19.17 11.00 -9.89
N PRO A 706 -18.97 9.71 -10.23
CA PRO A 706 -19.11 8.61 -9.27
C PRO A 706 -18.08 8.69 -8.12
N ILE A 707 -18.30 7.91 -7.07
CA ILE A 707 -17.29 7.66 -6.03
C ILE A 707 -16.13 6.88 -6.66
N TYR A 708 -14.89 7.26 -6.35
CA TYR A 708 -13.72 6.54 -6.85
C TYR A 708 -13.47 5.26 -6.03
N GLY A 709 -13.61 4.09 -6.66
CA GLY A 709 -13.53 2.78 -6.00
C GLY A 709 -12.22 2.51 -5.24
N ARG A 710 -11.10 3.15 -5.60
CA ARG A 710 -9.82 3.01 -4.87
C ARG A 710 -9.69 3.91 -3.63
N LYS A 711 -10.58 4.89 -3.43
CA LYS A 711 -10.63 5.70 -2.20
C LYS A 711 -11.58 5.01 -1.21
N VAL A 712 -11.04 4.18 -0.32
CA VAL A 712 -11.76 3.28 0.59
C VAL A 712 -11.70 3.82 2.04
N PRO A 713 -12.72 3.59 2.91
CA PRO A 713 -13.97 2.85 2.67
C PRO A 713 -15.25 3.70 2.61
N PHE A 714 -15.94 3.69 1.46
CA PHE A 714 -17.32 4.17 1.30
C PHE A 714 -18.38 3.09 1.62
N ARG A 715 -18.00 1.80 1.66
CA ARG A 715 -18.94 0.68 1.89
C ARG A 715 -19.70 0.80 3.22
N LYS A 716 -19.07 1.35 4.26
CA LYS A 716 -19.72 1.55 5.55
C LYS A 716 -20.88 2.55 5.47
N GLU A 717 -20.72 3.61 4.67
CA GLU A 717 -21.71 4.67 4.50
C GLU A 717 -22.85 4.21 3.60
N LEU A 718 -22.54 3.49 2.51
CA LEU A 718 -23.55 2.95 1.58
C LEU A 718 -24.42 1.84 2.19
N ASN A 719 -23.88 1.06 3.14
CA ASN A 719 -24.58 -0.04 3.80
C ASN A 719 -25.10 0.30 5.21
N ALA A 720 -25.00 1.55 5.64
CA ALA A 720 -25.53 1.95 6.94
C ALA A 720 -27.05 1.75 7.01
N ILE A 721 -27.56 1.34 8.19
CA ILE A 721 -29.00 1.26 8.44
C ILE A 721 -29.60 2.66 8.23
N GLY A 722 -30.65 2.76 7.41
CA GLY A 722 -31.28 4.04 7.08
C GLY A 722 -30.47 4.92 6.13
N ASN A 723 -29.50 4.36 5.39
CA ASN A 723 -28.77 5.14 4.40
C ASN A 723 -29.74 5.77 3.37
N PRO A 724 -29.52 7.04 2.97
CA PRO A 724 -30.44 7.74 2.09
C PRO A 724 -30.39 7.23 0.64
N TYR A 725 -29.37 6.46 0.28
CA TYR A 725 -29.05 6.05 -1.09
C TYR A 725 -29.97 4.95 -1.61
N ALA A 726 -30.56 4.14 -0.73
CA ALA A 726 -31.53 3.12 -1.11
C ALA A 726 -32.77 3.73 -1.80
N ASN A 727 -33.28 4.84 -1.27
CA ASN A 727 -34.52 5.48 -1.71
C ASN A 727 -34.31 6.77 -2.52
N ASN A 728 -33.09 7.31 -2.55
CA ASN A 728 -32.78 8.57 -3.21
C ASN A 728 -31.49 8.49 -4.03
N HIS A 729 -31.43 9.27 -5.09
CA HIS A 729 -30.19 9.73 -5.70
C HIS A 729 -29.61 10.86 -4.85
N VAL A 730 -28.36 10.70 -4.39
CA VAL A 730 -27.71 11.67 -3.51
C VAL A 730 -26.46 12.22 -4.18
N PHE A 731 -26.45 13.55 -4.32
CA PHE A 731 -25.34 14.30 -4.87
C PHE A 731 -24.80 15.23 -3.80
N ASN A 732 -23.51 15.12 -3.51
CA ASN A 732 -22.82 15.97 -2.53
C ASN A 732 -21.84 16.89 -3.26
N LYS A 733 -21.76 18.17 -2.87
CA LYS A 733 -20.76 19.11 -3.38
C LYS A 733 -19.36 18.48 -3.33
N SER A 734 -18.66 18.54 -4.45
CA SER A 734 -17.26 18.15 -4.53
C SER A 734 -16.55 18.94 -5.62
N THR A 735 -15.38 19.49 -5.30
CA THR A 735 -14.45 20.12 -6.25
C THR A 735 -13.26 19.21 -6.58
N ASP A 736 -13.30 17.96 -6.10
CA ASP A 736 -12.31 16.91 -6.34
C ASP A 736 -12.99 15.75 -7.07
N LEU A 737 -13.52 16.03 -8.26
CA LEU A 737 -14.11 15.01 -9.12
C LEU A 737 -13.01 14.22 -9.81
N LYS A 738 -13.26 12.93 -10.04
CA LYS A 738 -12.33 12.04 -10.73
C LYS A 738 -12.53 12.18 -12.24
N GLY A 739 -11.47 12.58 -12.96
CA GLY A 739 -11.52 12.90 -14.40
C GLY A 739 -11.98 11.78 -15.33
N SER A 740 -11.76 10.51 -14.95
CA SER A 740 -11.97 9.38 -15.86
C SER A 740 -13.42 9.07 -16.17
N MET A 741 -14.36 9.61 -15.39
CA MET A 741 -15.77 9.63 -15.72
C MET A 741 -16.45 10.83 -15.07
N ILE A 742 -16.95 11.76 -15.89
CA ILE A 742 -17.71 12.93 -15.46
C ILE A 742 -18.98 13.03 -16.29
N VAL A 743 -20.10 13.25 -15.63
CA VAL A 743 -21.39 13.52 -16.28
C VAL A 743 -21.62 15.03 -16.29
N VAL A 744 -21.91 15.57 -17.46
CA VAL A 744 -22.04 17.01 -17.73
C VAL A 744 -23.40 17.29 -18.33
N ARG A 745 -24.10 18.30 -17.82
CA ARG A 745 -25.35 18.80 -18.38
C ARG A 745 -25.08 19.47 -19.73
N ASN A 746 -25.97 19.29 -20.70
CA ASN A 746 -25.86 19.98 -21.99
C ASN A 746 -26.24 21.46 -21.83
N PHE A 747 -25.24 22.29 -21.52
CA PHE A 747 -25.43 23.72 -21.27
C PHE A 747 -25.91 24.49 -22.50
N GLU A 748 -25.43 24.16 -23.71
CA GLU A 748 -25.88 24.83 -24.94
C GLU A 748 -27.37 24.58 -25.20
N LYS A 749 -27.84 23.34 -25.02
CA LYS A 749 -29.28 23.01 -25.10
C LYS A 749 -30.13 23.79 -24.08
N GLU A 750 -29.53 24.22 -22.98
CA GLU A 750 -30.17 25.06 -21.95
C GLU A 750 -30.00 26.57 -22.17
N GLY A 751 -29.31 27.00 -23.23
CA GLY A 751 -28.98 28.41 -23.44
C GLY A 751 -28.00 28.97 -22.41
N ARG A 752 -27.19 28.10 -21.78
CA ARG A 752 -26.13 28.44 -20.81
C ARG A 752 -24.76 28.37 -21.46
N ASN A 753 -23.79 29.08 -20.91
CA ASN A 753 -22.42 29.06 -21.43
C ASN A 753 -21.86 27.62 -21.45
N PRO A 754 -21.28 27.16 -22.57
CA PRO A 754 -20.68 25.84 -22.63
C PRO A 754 -19.49 25.73 -21.66
N LEU A 755 -19.36 24.59 -21.00
CA LEU A 755 -18.20 24.26 -20.18
C LEU A 755 -17.12 23.67 -21.08
N LEU A 756 -16.24 24.53 -21.57
CA LEU A 756 -15.10 24.13 -22.39
C LEU A 756 -13.81 24.61 -21.73
N PRO A 757 -12.85 23.70 -21.44
CA PRO A 757 -11.54 24.13 -20.99
C PRO A 757 -10.76 24.78 -22.15
N ASP A 758 -9.87 25.69 -21.81
CA ASP A 758 -8.97 26.35 -22.75
C ASP A 758 -8.05 25.35 -23.44
N PRO A 759 -8.05 25.28 -24.79
CA PRO A 759 -7.14 24.40 -25.54
C PRO A 759 -5.65 24.67 -25.27
N SER A 760 -5.30 25.86 -24.75
CA SER A 760 -3.91 26.19 -24.41
C SER A 760 -3.42 25.49 -23.13
N PHE A 761 -4.31 24.90 -22.33
CA PHE A 761 -3.94 24.16 -21.12
C PHE A 761 -3.40 22.77 -21.49
N ARG A 762 -2.15 22.71 -21.94
CA ARG A 762 -1.52 21.48 -22.47
C ARG A 762 -0.74 20.68 -21.41
N THR A 763 -0.99 20.93 -20.12
CA THR A 763 -0.32 20.31 -18.97
C THR A 763 -1.23 19.30 -18.26
N HIS A 764 -0.73 18.62 -17.23
CA HIS A 764 -1.54 17.74 -16.38
C HIS A 764 -2.51 18.51 -15.47
N GLY A 765 -3.58 17.85 -15.03
CA GLY A 765 -4.58 18.44 -14.13
C GLY A 765 -5.78 19.05 -14.85
N GLU A 766 -6.05 18.60 -16.08
CA GLU A 766 -7.17 19.04 -16.91
C GLU A 766 -8.54 18.70 -16.32
N ASP A 767 -8.64 17.61 -15.56
CA ASP A 767 -9.84 17.24 -14.82
C ASP A 767 -10.16 18.28 -13.72
N THR A 768 -9.12 18.68 -12.98
CA THR A 768 -9.18 19.73 -11.97
C THR A 768 -9.48 21.08 -12.64
N TYR A 769 -8.90 21.34 -13.81
CA TYR A 769 -9.21 22.54 -14.58
C TYR A 769 -10.70 22.59 -14.93
N LEU A 770 -11.26 21.51 -15.51
CA LEU A 770 -12.67 21.45 -15.91
C LEU A 770 -13.60 21.72 -14.72
N VAL A 771 -13.30 21.13 -13.56
CA VAL A 771 -14.09 21.33 -12.32
C VAL A 771 -14.00 22.76 -11.82
N LEU A 772 -12.81 23.36 -11.76
CA LEU A 772 -12.64 24.75 -11.34
C LEU A 772 -13.31 25.71 -12.33
N GLN A 773 -13.20 25.44 -13.63
CA GLN A 773 -13.87 26.22 -14.67
C GLN A 773 -15.39 26.17 -14.48
N ALA A 774 -15.97 24.98 -14.26
CA ALA A 774 -17.40 24.83 -14.00
C ALA A 774 -17.86 25.65 -12.80
N VAL A 775 -17.15 25.54 -11.67
CA VAL A 775 -17.48 26.30 -10.45
C VAL A 775 -17.34 27.80 -10.68
N SER A 776 -16.31 28.25 -11.40
CA SER A 776 -16.09 29.67 -11.73
C SER A 776 -17.17 30.26 -12.65
N LEU A 777 -17.76 29.44 -13.53
CA LEU A 777 -18.89 29.81 -14.39
C LEU A 777 -20.24 29.79 -13.66
N GLY A 778 -20.25 29.46 -12.37
CA GLY A 778 -21.47 29.38 -11.60
C GLY A 778 -22.18 28.03 -11.68
N TYR A 779 -21.54 26.97 -12.16
CA TYR A 779 -22.11 25.62 -12.18
C TYR A 779 -21.82 24.84 -10.91
N SER A 780 -22.63 23.82 -10.64
CA SER A 780 -22.44 22.90 -9.52
C SER A 780 -21.65 21.66 -9.94
N THR A 781 -20.70 21.27 -9.10
CA THR A 781 -19.88 20.06 -9.25
C THR A 781 -20.12 19.16 -8.05
N MET A 782 -20.54 17.92 -8.30
CA MET A 782 -21.02 17.01 -7.25
C MET A 782 -20.47 15.60 -7.39
N THR A 783 -20.31 14.90 -6.27
CA THR A 783 -20.11 13.46 -6.26
C THR A 783 -21.47 12.78 -6.13
N CYS A 784 -21.79 11.86 -7.04
CA CYS A 784 -22.96 11.00 -6.95
C CYS A 784 -22.65 9.77 -6.11
N TRP A 785 -23.40 9.59 -5.02
CA TRP A 785 -23.18 8.50 -4.07
C TRP A 785 -23.90 7.19 -4.45
N ASN A 786 -24.54 7.16 -5.61
CA ASN A 786 -25.27 6.00 -6.14
C ASN A 786 -24.47 5.25 -7.22
N MET A 787 -23.23 5.66 -7.49
CA MET A 787 -22.34 5.01 -8.46
C MET A 787 -20.91 4.94 -7.93
N VAL A 788 -20.23 3.84 -8.22
CA VAL A 788 -18.83 3.62 -7.87
C VAL A 788 -18.06 3.29 -9.14
N LEU A 789 -17.03 4.08 -9.44
CA LEU A 789 -16.13 3.90 -10.57
C LEU A 789 -15.16 2.76 -10.34
N GLU A 790 -15.02 1.91 -11.34
CA GLU A 790 -13.97 0.90 -11.47
C GLU A 790 -13.12 1.24 -12.71
N GLU A 791 -11.91 1.75 -12.46
CA GLU A 791 -10.92 1.96 -13.53
C GLU A 791 -10.22 0.65 -13.87
N LEU A 792 -10.23 0.30 -15.14
CA LEU A 792 -9.56 -0.89 -15.66
C LEU A 792 -8.04 -0.72 -15.55
N SER A 793 -7.32 -1.84 -15.40
CA SER A 793 -5.92 -1.88 -14.96
C SER A 793 -4.86 -1.52 -16.03
N GLY A 794 -5.14 -0.54 -16.88
CA GLY A 794 -4.15 -0.03 -17.83
C GLY A 794 -3.05 0.80 -17.16
N GLU A 795 -1.82 0.73 -17.67
CA GLU A 795 -0.74 1.66 -17.28
C GLU A 795 -1.05 3.07 -17.78
N SER A 796 -0.71 4.10 -17.00
CA SER A 796 -0.87 5.50 -17.39
C SER A 796 0.03 5.83 -18.58
N THR A 797 -0.52 6.40 -19.65
CA THR A 797 0.24 6.85 -20.84
C THR A 797 0.95 8.19 -20.64
N PHE A 798 0.78 8.85 -19.49
CA PHE A 798 1.11 10.27 -19.35
C PHE A 798 2.25 10.60 -18.37
N ALA A 799 2.74 9.64 -17.58
CA ALA A 799 3.87 9.87 -16.66
C ALA A 799 4.76 8.63 -16.46
N ASN A 800 6.08 8.84 -16.43
CA ASN A 800 7.09 7.79 -16.24
C ASN A 800 7.34 7.53 -14.74
N GLY A 801 6.27 7.28 -13.99
CA GLY A 801 6.31 7.03 -12.54
C GLY A 801 5.73 8.17 -11.69
N ASP A 802 5.70 7.95 -10.37
CA ASP A 802 4.99 8.83 -9.42
C ASP A 802 5.67 10.19 -9.19
N ASP A 803 7.01 10.26 -9.30
CA ASP A 803 7.76 11.51 -9.15
C ASP A 803 7.50 12.46 -10.34
N ASP A 804 7.60 11.94 -11.58
CA ASP A 804 7.27 12.66 -12.83
C ASP A 804 5.80 13.14 -12.82
N ARG A 805 4.89 12.28 -12.35
CA ARG A 805 3.49 12.63 -12.16
C ARG A 805 3.31 13.79 -11.16
N THR A 806 4.03 13.75 -10.05
CA THR A 806 3.92 14.77 -8.99
C THR A 806 4.41 16.13 -9.46
N GLU A 807 5.50 16.16 -10.22
CA GLU A 807 6.06 17.38 -10.79
C GLU A 807 5.14 18.00 -11.84
N LYS A 808 4.69 17.21 -12.84
CA LYS A 808 3.75 17.70 -13.86
C LYS A 808 2.41 18.16 -13.28
N MET A 809 1.92 17.50 -12.23
CA MET A 809 0.72 17.95 -11.50
C MET A 809 0.95 19.28 -10.79
N ARG A 810 2.16 19.54 -10.27
CA ARG A 810 2.51 20.83 -9.66
C ARG A 810 2.48 21.95 -10.70
N GLU A 811 3.15 21.76 -11.84
CA GLU A 811 3.16 22.73 -12.94
C GLU A 811 1.74 23.07 -13.40
N GLY A 812 0.89 22.05 -13.61
CA GLY A 812 -0.50 22.26 -13.97
C GLY A 812 -1.28 23.03 -12.90
N HIS A 813 -1.09 22.71 -11.63
CA HIS A 813 -1.75 23.43 -10.53
C HIS A 813 -1.25 24.87 -10.37
N GLU A 814 0.00 25.17 -10.66
CA GLU A 814 0.53 26.54 -10.69
C GLU A 814 -0.18 27.38 -11.77
N LEU A 815 -0.35 26.84 -12.98
CA LEU A 815 -1.15 27.48 -14.04
C LEU A 815 -2.61 27.71 -13.63
N LEU A 816 -3.21 26.77 -12.90
CA LEU A 816 -4.56 26.96 -12.36
C LEU A 816 -4.61 28.06 -11.31
N VAL A 817 -3.58 28.19 -10.47
CA VAL A 817 -3.47 29.29 -9.50
C VAL A 817 -3.26 30.62 -10.21
N GLU A 818 -2.52 30.68 -11.30
CA GLU A 818 -2.44 31.90 -12.13
C GLU A 818 -3.82 32.28 -12.68
N LYS A 819 -4.57 31.31 -13.21
CA LYS A 819 -5.88 31.54 -13.83
C LYS A 819 -6.98 31.89 -12.83
N PHE A 820 -7.04 31.17 -11.69
CA PHE A 820 -8.12 31.29 -10.70
C PHE A 820 -7.67 31.95 -9.38
N GLY A 821 -6.44 32.45 -9.31
CA GLY A 821 -5.87 33.06 -8.12
C GLY A 821 -6.65 34.29 -7.65
N GLN A 822 -7.22 35.05 -8.57
CA GLN A 822 -8.11 36.17 -8.25
C GLN A 822 -9.35 35.75 -7.43
N PHE A 823 -9.80 34.50 -7.58
CA PHE A 823 -10.91 33.93 -6.82
C PHE A 823 -10.48 33.28 -5.50
N GLY A 824 -9.18 33.35 -5.16
CA GLY A 824 -8.65 32.81 -3.91
C GLY A 824 -8.11 31.38 -3.99
N LEU A 825 -7.96 30.80 -5.19
CA LEU A 825 -7.25 29.53 -5.37
C LEU A 825 -5.76 29.69 -5.05
N ARG A 826 -5.17 28.79 -4.27
CA ARG A 826 -3.74 28.85 -3.90
C ARG A 826 -3.11 27.47 -3.93
N MET A 827 -1.78 27.42 -4.01
CA MET A 827 -1.01 26.21 -3.70
C MET A 827 -0.97 26.00 -2.19
N LYS A 828 -1.01 24.74 -1.73
CA LYS A 828 -0.66 24.42 -0.34
C LYS A 828 0.86 24.51 -0.13
N PRO A 829 1.35 25.10 0.97
CA PRO A 829 2.79 25.23 1.22
C PRO A 829 3.52 23.88 1.15
N GLY A 830 4.59 23.81 0.34
CA GLY A 830 5.41 22.60 0.19
C GLY A 830 4.69 21.40 -0.44
N SER A 831 3.56 21.60 -1.12
CA SER A 831 2.74 20.52 -1.68
C SER A 831 2.48 20.73 -3.17
N HIS A 832 2.26 19.65 -3.92
CA HIS A 832 1.75 19.69 -5.29
C HIS A 832 0.21 19.88 -5.35
N THR A 833 -0.48 20.11 -4.22
CA THR A 833 -1.95 20.16 -4.15
C THR A 833 -2.48 21.57 -3.92
N LEU A 834 -3.72 21.81 -4.36
CA LEU A 834 -4.41 23.10 -4.24
C LEU A 834 -5.10 23.27 -2.88
N ASP A 835 -5.08 24.50 -2.35
CA ASP A 835 -6.03 24.99 -1.35
C ASP A 835 -7.21 25.67 -2.05
N LYS A 836 -8.35 24.98 -2.04
CA LYS A 836 -9.59 25.41 -2.70
C LYS A 836 -10.54 26.16 -1.76
N LYS A 837 -10.23 26.35 -0.47
CA LYS A 837 -11.21 26.84 0.52
C LYS A 837 -11.76 28.23 0.19
N LYS A 838 -10.90 29.19 -0.14
CA LYS A 838 -11.32 30.56 -0.51
C LYS A 838 -12.01 30.56 -1.88
N PHE A 839 -11.45 29.84 -2.85
CA PHE A 839 -12.06 29.62 -4.17
C PHE A 839 -13.50 29.12 -4.07
N GLU A 840 -13.72 28.07 -3.28
CA GLU A 840 -15.04 27.51 -3.06
C GLU A 840 -15.97 28.50 -2.35
N THR A 841 -15.48 29.23 -1.36
CA THR A 841 -16.30 30.23 -0.66
C THR A 841 -16.77 31.32 -1.62
N PHE A 842 -15.88 31.77 -2.51
CA PHE A 842 -16.15 32.82 -3.48
C PHE A 842 -17.07 32.34 -4.63
N CYS A 843 -16.70 31.26 -5.32
CA CYS A 843 -17.38 30.83 -6.55
C CYS A 843 -18.59 29.92 -6.29
N TRP A 844 -18.58 29.11 -5.22
CA TRP A 844 -19.73 28.25 -4.90
C TRP A 844 -20.84 29.01 -4.17
N GLY A 845 -20.45 29.93 -3.27
CA GLY A 845 -21.37 30.76 -2.50
C GLY A 845 -22.46 29.96 -1.77
N ALA A 846 -23.70 30.41 -1.92
CA ALA A 846 -24.88 29.87 -1.22
C ALA A 846 -25.54 28.65 -1.90
N LYS A 847 -24.96 28.08 -2.96
CA LYS A 847 -25.54 26.89 -3.61
C LYS A 847 -25.62 25.71 -2.66
N ARG A 848 -26.66 24.88 -2.84
CA ARG A 848 -26.89 23.68 -2.02
C ARG A 848 -25.67 22.77 -2.03
N LYS A 849 -25.24 22.33 -0.84
CA LYS A 849 -24.12 21.39 -0.68
C LYS A 849 -24.52 19.94 -0.88
N GLN A 850 -25.82 19.65 -0.86
CA GLN A 850 -26.37 18.33 -1.08
C GLN A 850 -27.70 18.44 -1.82
N ILE A 851 -27.91 17.55 -2.79
CA ILE A 851 -29.17 17.38 -3.51
C ILE A 851 -29.61 15.93 -3.35
N LYS A 852 -30.87 15.73 -2.97
CA LYS A 852 -31.50 14.43 -2.81
C LYS A 852 -32.73 14.40 -3.70
N VAL A 853 -32.77 13.45 -4.62
CA VAL A 853 -33.90 13.22 -5.52
C VAL A 853 -34.43 11.83 -5.27
N ARG A 854 -35.72 11.67 -5.00
CA ARG A 854 -36.31 10.35 -4.77
C ARG A 854 -36.15 9.49 -6.02
N LYS A 855 -35.83 8.21 -5.86
CA LYS A 855 -35.79 7.29 -6.99
C LYS A 855 -37.20 7.11 -7.58
N PRO A 856 -37.33 6.87 -8.89
CA PRO A 856 -38.62 6.49 -9.46
C PRO A 856 -39.10 5.19 -8.82
N LEU A 857 -40.41 5.04 -8.67
CA LEU A 857 -41.01 3.76 -8.31
C LEU A 857 -40.91 2.88 -9.55
N LEU A 858 -39.97 1.93 -9.53
CA LEU A 858 -39.81 0.92 -10.58
C LEU A 858 -40.77 -0.23 -10.38
#